data_AF-A0A1L9NUC6-F1
#
_entry.id   AF-A0A1L9NUC6-F1
#
_cell.length_a   1.000
_cell.length_b   1.000
_cell.length_c   1.000
_cell.angle_alpha   90.00
_cell.angle_beta   90.00
_cell.angle_gamma   90.00
#
_symmetry.space_group_name_H-M   'P 1'
#
loop_
_entity.id
_entity.type
_entity.pdbx_description
1 polymer ?
#
loop_
_entity_poly.entity_id
_entity_poly.type
_entity_poly.pdbx_seq_one_letter_code
_entity_poly.pdbx_strand_id
1 'polypeptide(L)'
;MARRREVGTLWIGGPLSWMEQLCLKSFVDKGQKITLFSYEDIPNVPDGVIRRDGREIIDTDDFIKYEQKNSFALFADWFRLHMIHQCPGMIWIDTDVYCHRPMDYDSDYVFGYELPGEHRVNNAVLGMPADSEILRQMIAFTDDRYSIAPFLPRKRQGAMRKMAAKGKPVHITEQPWGVWGPMMITHYVHALKLEEHVQPLNAFYPITFPERFKFMRRAELAEGLITDETTALHLWASNKRQLGNNHDGLAPKDSYLERLVKEHNINPALSPIKGRGKTTFDGALIDDVDLGEVSTVADLTGTARGFVLALHHKFDCDVHLVNANRRGKFKEGDEAWLAEYTKFLTDHEVPEDRIKIIRSEKELRQVDVICNLSGYGDRTRVPFLAKFLDACMHSDTRVFMDVRKGSGAFPFLKNYGTNTVLSTREDDGDEVTRIRVTPKPPEPADGGENWDRLATELAGNDGWYRSGTNGHSFLYMPRSTDTLVVTFDNLDIAMTKREDRRPWGYSFIKEQGWSMLGVLAGGWTWYREQWVSDQFDQLKKDGFFKQFNRVAFYGASMGGYAACAFSPAAPGCDVVAISPQSTVDKSVVPWESRYKVVWDRDFSGKYGDAALVSKKANRVSILYDPYEPLDAQHAARFTGKNVQHLRAPLLGHRLGSSLNQMGILSPIILGALDGTLTSEEYYKLLRTRKTSPRYQRELFKKAVSKGHTDLAKSLGEHILKQNPNRAVRLGMRAL
;
A
#
# COMPACT_ATOMS: atom_id res chain seq x y z
N MET A 1 48.95 -4.58 -6.82
CA MET A 1 47.86 -3.95 -7.59
C MET A 1 46.61 -4.18 -6.78
N ALA A 2 45.98 -3.12 -6.29
CA ALA A 2 44.82 -3.20 -5.42
C ALA A 2 43.72 -4.10 -6.00
N ARG A 3 43.38 -5.19 -5.29
CA ARG A 3 42.38 -6.17 -5.74
C ARG A 3 41.00 -5.71 -5.30
N ARG A 4 40.15 -5.26 -6.23
CA ARG A 4 38.73 -4.99 -5.92
C ARG A 4 38.01 -6.30 -5.65
N ARG A 5 37.51 -6.49 -4.43
CA ARG A 5 36.84 -7.72 -3.98
C ARG A 5 35.33 -7.57 -3.95
N GLU A 6 34.67 -8.71 -4.10
CA GLU A 6 33.24 -8.82 -3.84
C GLU A 6 32.96 -8.67 -2.35
N VAL A 7 31.88 -7.97 -2.02
CA VAL A 7 31.35 -7.89 -0.67
C VAL A 7 30.10 -8.75 -0.52
N GLY A 8 29.93 -9.37 0.64
CA GLY A 8 28.77 -10.18 0.99
C GLY A 8 28.05 -9.63 2.21
N THR A 9 26.72 -9.75 2.23
CA THR A 9 25.88 -9.34 3.36
C THR A 9 24.65 -10.24 3.49
N LEU A 10 23.91 -10.11 4.59
CA LEU A 10 22.77 -10.97 4.90
C LEU A 10 21.51 -10.16 5.22
N TRP A 11 20.38 -10.61 4.68
CA TRP A 11 19.05 -10.18 5.09
C TRP A 11 18.09 -11.37 5.18
N ILE A 12 17.64 -11.70 6.38
CA ILE A 12 16.86 -12.94 6.60
C ILE A 12 15.53 -12.91 5.86
N GLY A 13 14.76 -11.84 5.99
CA GLY A 13 13.40 -11.79 5.47
C GLY A 13 12.72 -10.42 5.52
N GLY A 14 11.61 -10.31 4.79
CA GLY A 14 10.85 -9.07 4.60
C GLY A 14 11.56 -7.99 3.74
N PRO A 15 10.84 -6.96 3.29
CA PRO A 15 11.40 -5.93 2.42
C PRO A 15 12.41 -5.04 3.16
N LEU A 16 13.40 -4.56 2.40
CA LEU A 16 14.42 -3.63 2.86
C LEU A 16 13.81 -2.25 3.14
N SER A 17 14.33 -1.53 4.15
CA SER A 17 14.05 -0.09 4.24
C SER A 17 14.98 0.69 3.32
N TRP A 18 14.67 1.97 3.09
CA TRP A 18 15.48 2.85 2.26
C TRP A 18 16.94 2.95 2.74
N MET A 19 17.20 2.74 4.04
CA MET A 19 18.56 2.79 4.59
C MET A 19 19.39 1.58 4.14
N GLU A 20 18.81 0.38 4.14
CA GLU A 20 19.49 -0.80 3.57
C GLU A 20 19.62 -0.67 2.05
N GLN A 21 18.57 -0.21 1.36
CA GLN A 21 18.66 0.03 -0.09
C GLN A 21 19.76 1.01 -0.43
N LEU A 22 19.90 2.11 0.33
CA LEU A 22 20.97 3.09 0.18
C LEU A 22 22.35 2.43 0.31
N CYS A 23 22.55 1.62 1.35
CA CYS A 23 23.80 0.91 1.57
C CYS A 23 24.11 -0.06 0.42
N LEU A 24 23.19 -0.94 0.06
CA LEU A 24 23.41 -1.90 -1.02
C LEU A 24 23.66 -1.21 -2.37
N LYS A 25 22.84 -0.21 -2.69
CA LYS A 25 22.94 0.56 -3.94
C LYS A 25 24.25 1.34 -4.02
N SER A 26 24.78 1.82 -2.89
CA SER A 26 26.07 2.52 -2.90
C SER A 26 27.21 1.67 -3.42
N PHE A 27 27.28 0.37 -3.09
CA PHE A 27 28.31 -0.53 -3.63
C PHE A 27 28.17 -0.71 -5.14
N VAL A 28 26.94 -0.90 -5.63
CA VAL A 28 26.64 -1.00 -7.07
C VAL A 28 27.09 0.27 -7.80
N ASP A 29 26.68 1.44 -7.30
CA ASP A 29 26.97 2.73 -7.94
C ASP A 29 28.46 3.08 -7.93
N LYS A 30 29.22 2.62 -6.92
CA LYS A 30 30.70 2.75 -6.90
C LYS A 30 31.42 1.65 -7.69
N GLY A 31 30.68 0.71 -8.31
CA GLY A 31 31.23 -0.35 -9.14
C GLY A 31 31.93 -1.47 -8.36
N GLN A 32 31.51 -1.72 -7.12
CA GLN A 32 31.95 -2.86 -6.31
C GLN A 32 30.86 -3.93 -6.30
N LYS A 33 31.22 -5.17 -6.63
CA LYS A 33 30.27 -6.30 -6.62
C LYS A 33 29.78 -6.55 -5.21
N ILE A 34 28.46 -6.65 -5.06
CA ILE A 34 27.80 -6.93 -3.78
C ILE A 34 26.81 -8.08 -3.92
N THR A 35 26.90 -9.02 -2.99
CA THR A 35 26.01 -10.17 -2.86
C THR A 35 25.18 -10.06 -1.59
N LEU A 36 23.86 -10.09 -1.75
CA LEU A 36 22.88 -10.21 -0.70
C LEU A 36 22.45 -11.68 -0.57
N PHE A 37 22.85 -12.30 0.54
CA PHE A 37 22.30 -13.58 0.96
C PHE A 37 20.96 -13.35 1.67
N SER A 38 19.93 -14.14 1.32
CA SER A 38 18.63 -14.08 2.00
C SER A 38 17.99 -15.45 2.15
N TYR A 39 17.10 -15.59 3.16
CA TYR A 39 16.36 -16.84 3.40
C TYR A 39 14.92 -16.78 2.85
N GLU A 40 14.44 -15.58 2.52
CA GLU A 40 13.18 -15.29 1.85
C GLU A 40 13.43 -14.52 0.54
N ASP A 41 12.40 -14.44 -0.31
CA ASP A 41 12.41 -13.54 -1.47
C ASP A 41 12.17 -12.09 -1.03
N ILE A 42 13.14 -11.22 -1.30
CA ILE A 42 13.12 -9.82 -0.88
C ILE A 42 12.62 -8.93 -2.02
N PRO A 43 11.39 -8.37 -1.96
CA PRO A 43 10.72 -7.83 -3.15
C PRO A 43 11.30 -6.51 -3.68
N ASN A 44 12.21 -5.86 -2.94
CA ASN A 44 12.70 -4.51 -3.23
C ASN A 44 14.24 -4.39 -3.11
N VAL A 45 14.97 -5.42 -3.56
CA VAL A 45 16.43 -5.37 -3.68
C VAL A 45 16.83 -4.39 -4.81
N PRO A 46 17.77 -3.45 -4.59
CA PRO A 46 18.23 -2.56 -5.64
C PRO A 46 18.84 -3.30 -6.85
N ASP A 47 18.59 -2.78 -8.05
CA ASP A 47 19.19 -3.32 -9.28
C ASP A 47 20.73 -3.36 -9.19
N GLY A 48 21.32 -4.43 -9.72
CA GLY A 48 22.77 -4.66 -9.72
C GLY A 48 23.31 -5.40 -8.48
N VAL A 49 22.50 -5.58 -7.43
CA VAL A 49 22.85 -6.43 -6.29
C VAL A 49 22.67 -7.90 -6.68
N ILE A 50 23.69 -8.72 -6.45
CA ILE A 50 23.65 -10.17 -6.68
C ILE A 50 22.82 -10.80 -5.55
N ARG A 51 21.89 -11.70 -5.89
CA ARG A 51 21.02 -12.37 -4.91
C ARG A 51 21.42 -13.85 -4.81
N ARG A 52 21.65 -14.36 -3.60
CA ARG A 52 21.98 -15.78 -3.33
C ARG A 52 21.17 -16.29 -2.14
N ASP A 53 20.92 -17.60 -2.10
CA ASP A 53 20.21 -18.20 -0.96
C ASP A 53 21.17 -18.29 0.24
N GLY A 54 20.73 -17.82 1.40
CA GLY A 54 21.49 -17.93 2.65
C GLY A 54 21.80 -19.39 3.02
N ARG A 55 20.98 -20.33 2.58
CA ARG A 55 21.18 -21.78 2.76
C ARG A 55 22.42 -22.31 2.05
N GLU A 56 22.97 -21.58 1.08
CA GLU A 56 24.25 -21.90 0.47
C GLU A 56 25.42 -21.79 1.46
N ILE A 57 25.28 -20.99 2.53
CA ILE A 57 26.30 -20.80 3.56
C ILE A 57 25.93 -21.57 4.83
N ILE A 58 24.69 -21.42 5.30
CA ILE A 58 24.16 -22.15 6.46
C ILE A 58 22.73 -22.60 6.16
N ASP A 59 22.55 -23.89 5.96
CA ASP A 59 21.21 -24.48 5.82
C ASP A 59 20.54 -24.62 7.20
N THR A 60 19.63 -23.71 7.53
CA THR A 60 18.92 -23.69 8.81
C THR A 60 17.64 -22.88 8.75
N ASP A 61 16.71 -23.24 9.62
CA ASP A 61 15.52 -22.44 9.95
C ASP A 61 15.57 -21.88 11.39
N ASP A 62 16.68 -22.09 12.12
CA ASP A 62 16.88 -21.64 13.49
C ASP A 62 17.72 -20.36 13.56
N PHE A 63 17.05 -19.24 13.32
CA PHE A 63 17.65 -17.91 13.35
C PHE A 63 17.78 -17.36 14.77
N ILE A 64 18.88 -17.69 15.45
CA ILE A 64 19.17 -17.26 16.83
C ILE A 64 19.14 -15.73 17.01
N LYS A 65 18.57 -15.28 18.15
CA LYS A 65 18.42 -13.86 18.50
C LYS A 65 18.83 -13.58 19.93
N TYR A 66 19.39 -12.39 20.18
CA TYR A 66 19.51 -11.90 21.55
C TYR A 66 18.13 -11.72 22.19
N GLU A 67 17.85 -12.42 23.30
CA GLU A 67 16.54 -12.41 23.97
C GLU A 67 16.11 -11.00 24.40
N GLN A 68 17.03 -10.25 25.00
CA GLN A 68 16.74 -8.92 25.52
C GLN A 68 16.48 -7.86 24.43
N LYS A 69 16.94 -8.10 23.20
CA LYS A 69 16.89 -7.11 22.10
C LYS A 69 16.10 -7.55 20.88
N ASN A 70 15.64 -8.79 20.83
CA ASN A 70 14.98 -9.40 19.66
C ASN A 70 15.74 -9.10 18.35
N SER A 71 17.05 -9.34 18.37
CA SER A 71 17.98 -8.93 17.31
C SER A 71 18.72 -10.13 16.72
N PHE A 72 18.67 -10.28 15.39
CA PHE A 72 19.37 -11.31 14.62
C PHE A 72 20.90 -11.10 14.49
N ALA A 73 21.46 -10.18 15.28
CA ALA A 73 22.90 -9.90 15.27
C ALA A 73 23.73 -11.16 15.56
N LEU A 74 23.29 -12.05 16.47
CA LEU A 74 23.97 -13.32 16.74
C LEU A 74 24.02 -14.22 15.50
N PHE A 75 22.89 -14.34 14.80
CA PHE A 75 22.84 -15.14 13.58
C PHE A 75 23.73 -14.54 12.49
N ALA A 76 23.73 -13.22 12.31
CA ALA A 76 24.63 -12.55 11.37
C ALA A 76 26.12 -12.68 11.77
N ASP A 77 26.43 -12.67 13.07
CA ASP A 77 27.78 -12.92 13.60
C ASP A 77 28.26 -14.34 13.29
N TRP A 78 27.37 -15.33 13.37
CA TRP A 78 27.70 -16.71 12.99
C TRP A 78 27.80 -16.86 11.46
N PHE A 79 26.80 -16.37 10.73
CA PHE A 79 26.75 -16.44 9.27
C PHE A 79 27.97 -15.81 8.59
N ARG A 80 28.43 -14.65 9.06
CA ARG A 80 29.57 -13.96 8.42
C ARG A 80 30.86 -14.77 8.47
N LEU A 81 31.08 -15.54 9.55
CA LEU A 81 32.27 -16.40 9.67
C LEU A 81 32.21 -17.54 8.66
N HIS A 82 31.07 -18.22 8.58
CA HIS A 82 30.86 -19.29 7.60
C HIS A 82 30.90 -18.78 6.17
N MET A 83 30.40 -17.57 5.90
CA MET A 83 30.48 -16.93 4.59
C MET A 83 31.94 -16.70 4.18
N ILE A 84 32.76 -16.11 5.06
CA ILE A 84 34.18 -15.88 4.79
C ILE A 84 34.91 -17.21 4.56
N HIS A 85 34.59 -18.24 5.33
CA HIS A 85 35.19 -19.57 5.17
C HIS A 85 34.83 -20.22 3.82
N GLN A 86 33.57 -20.12 3.39
CA GLN A 86 33.08 -20.78 2.18
C GLN A 86 33.23 -19.96 0.90
N CYS A 87 33.43 -18.64 1.01
CA CYS A 87 33.63 -17.72 -0.12
C CYS A 87 34.99 -17.01 0.00
N PRO A 88 36.12 -17.67 -0.33
CA PRO A 88 37.45 -17.10 -0.19
C PRO A 88 37.62 -15.74 -0.89
N GLY A 89 38.12 -14.75 -0.15
CA GLY A 89 38.35 -13.39 -0.64
C GLY A 89 37.11 -12.48 -0.65
N MET A 90 35.94 -12.96 -0.22
CA MET A 90 34.77 -12.11 -0.01
C MET A 90 34.90 -11.32 1.31
N ILE A 91 34.58 -10.03 1.28
CA ILE A 91 34.54 -9.17 2.47
C ILE A 91 33.10 -9.12 3.00
N TRP A 92 32.88 -9.44 4.26
CA TRP A 92 31.60 -9.21 4.92
C TRP A 92 31.36 -7.72 5.15
N ILE A 93 30.12 -7.28 4.90
CA ILE A 93 29.59 -6.01 5.39
C ILE A 93 28.24 -6.20 6.08
N ASP A 94 27.96 -5.42 7.13
CA ASP A 94 26.60 -5.30 7.65
C ASP A 94 25.72 -4.52 6.64
N THR A 95 24.41 -4.78 6.63
CA THR A 95 23.47 -4.15 5.68
C THR A 95 23.26 -2.64 5.91
N ASP A 96 23.82 -2.10 6.98
CA ASP A 96 23.87 -0.67 7.30
C ASP A 96 25.25 -0.03 7.05
N VAL A 97 26.12 -0.68 6.26
CA VAL A 97 27.40 -0.13 5.79
C VAL A 97 27.24 0.49 4.40
N TYR A 98 27.58 1.76 4.28
CA TYR A 98 27.57 2.51 3.02
C TYR A 98 28.96 2.51 2.36
N CYS A 99 29.01 2.31 1.06
CA CYS A 99 30.23 2.37 0.24
C CYS A 99 30.55 3.82 -0.15
N HIS A 100 31.56 4.41 0.49
CA HIS A 100 32.06 5.74 0.12
C HIS A 100 32.97 5.65 -1.12
N ARG A 101 33.85 4.65 -1.12
CA ARG A 101 34.81 4.34 -2.19
C ARG A 101 35.00 2.82 -2.24
N PRO A 102 35.28 2.22 -3.41
CA PRO A 102 35.57 0.79 -3.49
C PRO A 102 36.64 0.35 -2.49
N MET A 103 36.38 -0.76 -1.79
CA MET A 103 37.33 -1.36 -0.86
C MET A 103 38.42 -2.09 -1.66
N ASP A 104 39.58 -1.46 -1.78
CA ASP A 104 40.69 -1.87 -2.64
C ASP A 104 41.92 -2.25 -1.82
N TYR A 105 41.73 -3.19 -0.88
CA TYR A 105 42.78 -3.68 0.00
C TYR A 105 43.59 -4.81 -0.66
N ASP A 106 44.93 -4.70 -0.59
CA ASP A 106 45.83 -5.76 -1.04
C ASP A 106 45.77 -7.01 -0.14
N SER A 107 45.68 -6.81 1.19
CA SER A 107 45.64 -7.89 2.20
C SER A 107 44.26 -8.54 2.32
N ASP A 108 44.21 -9.87 2.45
CA ASP A 108 42.98 -10.62 2.76
C ASP A 108 42.39 -10.24 4.13
N TYR A 109 43.24 -9.76 5.05
CA TYR A 109 42.80 -9.17 6.30
C TYR A 109 42.24 -7.77 6.08
N VAL A 110 40.95 -7.62 6.39
CA VAL A 110 40.21 -6.35 6.35
C VAL A 110 39.50 -6.23 7.70
N PHE A 111 40.19 -5.63 8.66
CA PHE A 111 39.69 -5.30 10.00
C PHE A 111 39.68 -3.79 10.19
N GLY A 112 38.88 -3.26 11.12
CA GLY A 112 38.96 -1.83 11.46
C GLY A 112 38.63 -1.54 12.91
N TYR A 113 39.34 -0.56 13.48
CA TYR A 113 39.08 -0.07 14.83
C TYR A 113 37.78 0.74 14.89
N GLU A 114 36.88 0.49 15.85
CA GLU A 114 35.62 1.26 15.99
C GLU A 114 35.69 2.49 16.91
N LEU A 115 36.74 2.60 17.72
CA LEU A 115 36.87 3.67 18.72
C LEU A 115 38.29 4.27 18.69
N PRO A 116 38.43 5.55 19.08
CA PRO A 116 39.74 6.15 19.30
C PRO A 116 40.59 5.34 20.29
N GLY A 117 41.90 5.29 20.06
CA GLY A 117 42.84 4.55 20.93
C GLY A 117 43.13 3.10 20.51
N GLU A 118 42.75 2.70 19.28
CA GLU A 118 43.28 1.52 18.56
C GLU A 118 43.25 0.19 19.33
N HIS A 119 42.19 -0.04 20.12
CA HIS A 119 42.05 -1.29 20.86
C HIS A 119 40.92 -2.16 20.34
N ARG A 120 39.73 -1.58 20.11
CA ARG A 120 38.52 -2.36 19.81
C ARG A 120 38.29 -2.48 18.31
N VAL A 121 38.26 -3.71 17.82
CA VAL A 121 37.98 -4.07 16.43
C VAL A 121 36.49 -4.34 16.28
N ASN A 122 35.88 -3.76 15.24
CA ASN A 122 34.49 -4.02 14.88
C ASN A 122 34.40 -5.20 13.91
N ASN A 123 33.21 -5.80 13.77
CA ASN A 123 32.95 -6.85 12.81
C ASN A 123 31.97 -6.45 11.69
N ALA A 124 31.48 -5.20 11.67
CA ALA A 124 30.56 -4.72 10.63
C ALA A 124 31.19 -4.63 9.23
N VAL A 125 32.52 -4.54 9.14
CA VAL A 125 33.30 -4.78 7.91
C VAL A 125 34.36 -5.80 8.29
N LEU A 126 34.37 -6.96 7.63
CA LEU A 126 35.23 -8.07 8.06
C LEU A 126 35.71 -8.90 6.85
N GLY A 127 37.02 -8.97 6.66
CA GLY A 127 37.67 -9.88 5.70
C GLY A 127 38.87 -10.55 6.34
N MET A 128 39.11 -11.82 6.01
CA MET A 128 40.31 -12.56 6.38
C MET A 128 40.48 -13.78 5.46
N PRO A 129 41.67 -14.39 5.38
CA PRO A 129 41.85 -15.65 4.65
C PRO A 129 40.92 -16.75 5.17
N ALA A 130 40.33 -17.52 4.26
CA ALA A 130 39.35 -18.57 4.55
C ALA A 130 39.91 -19.73 5.40
N ASP A 131 41.23 -19.88 5.45
CA ASP A 131 41.98 -20.89 6.19
C ASP A 131 42.84 -20.29 7.33
N SER A 132 42.64 -19.00 7.66
CA SER A 132 43.39 -18.33 8.72
C SER A 132 43.09 -18.91 10.10
N GLU A 133 44.10 -18.88 10.99
CA GLU A 133 43.96 -19.38 12.36
C GLU A 133 42.90 -18.62 13.16
N ILE A 134 42.78 -17.30 12.96
CA ILE A 134 41.76 -16.48 13.60
C ILE A 134 40.35 -16.94 13.22
N LEU A 135 40.09 -17.24 11.94
CA LEU A 135 38.78 -17.70 11.49
C LEU A 135 38.44 -19.08 12.07
N ARG A 136 39.41 -20.01 12.08
CA ARG A 136 39.23 -21.34 12.70
C ARG A 136 38.86 -21.24 14.18
N GLN A 137 39.57 -20.41 14.95
CA GLN A 137 39.28 -20.26 16.38
C GLN A 137 37.93 -19.59 16.64
N MET A 138 37.55 -18.61 15.82
CA MET A 138 36.23 -17.97 15.93
C MET A 138 35.10 -18.95 15.59
N ILE A 139 35.20 -19.71 14.49
CA ILE A 139 34.19 -20.72 14.13
C ILE A 139 34.06 -21.77 15.24
N ALA A 140 35.18 -22.33 15.71
CA ALA A 140 35.17 -23.31 16.79
C ALA A 140 34.55 -22.76 18.08
N PHE A 141 34.72 -21.47 18.37
CA PHE A 141 34.08 -20.81 19.51
C PHE A 141 32.56 -20.62 19.32
N THR A 142 32.12 -20.31 18.09
CA THR A 142 30.70 -20.11 17.76
C THR A 142 29.91 -21.40 17.54
N ASP A 143 30.58 -22.54 17.28
CA ASP A 143 29.95 -23.85 17.11
C ASP A 143 29.28 -24.36 18.41
N ASP A 144 29.76 -23.89 19.58
CA ASP A 144 29.12 -24.16 20.87
C ASP A 144 28.29 -22.94 21.33
N ARG A 145 26.96 -23.07 21.28
CA ARG A 145 26.01 -22.05 21.75
C ARG A 145 26.02 -21.81 23.26
N TYR A 146 26.71 -22.64 24.03
CA TYR A 146 26.90 -22.50 25.47
C TYR A 146 28.33 -22.11 25.85
N SER A 147 29.15 -21.75 24.85
CA SER A 147 30.55 -21.40 25.05
C SER A 147 30.71 -20.22 26.02
N ILE A 148 31.69 -20.33 26.91
CA ILE A 148 32.01 -19.28 27.87
C ILE A 148 33.18 -18.47 27.31
N ALA A 149 32.89 -17.26 26.82
CA ALA A 149 33.89 -16.37 26.24
C ALA A 149 35.07 -16.13 27.20
N PRO A 150 36.32 -16.46 26.80
CA PRO A 150 37.51 -16.31 27.65
C PRO A 150 37.85 -14.83 27.92
N PHE A 151 37.32 -13.92 27.10
CA PHE A 151 37.47 -12.47 27.18
C PHE A 151 36.38 -11.76 28.00
N LEU A 152 35.42 -12.49 28.58
CA LEU A 152 34.49 -11.91 29.56
C LEU A 152 35.19 -11.67 30.92
N PRO A 153 34.71 -10.74 31.76
CA PRO A 153 35.24 -10.57 33.12
C PRO A 153 35.24 -11.90 33.90
N ARG A 154 36.34 -12.21 34.60
CA ARG A 154 36.52 -13.50 35.34
C ARG A 154 35.34 -13.83 36.27
N LYS A 155 34.75 -12.82 36.90
CA LYS A 155 33.55 -12.98 37.74
C LYS A 155 32.35 -13.54 36.97
N ARG A 156 32.10 -13.06 35.74
CA ARG A 156 31.04 -13.56 34.87
C ARG A 156 31.33 -14.97 34.38
N GLN A 157 32.56 -15.24 33.93
CA GLN A 157 32.96 -16.59 33.56
C GLN A 157 32.74 -17.58 34.70
N GLY A 158 33.15 -17.23 35.93
CA GLY A 158 32.95 -18.05 37.12
C GLY A 158 31.47 -18.28 37.45
N ALA A 159 30.62 -17.27 37.27
CA ALA A 159 29.17 -17.42 37.44
C ALA A 159 28.57 -18.38 36.41
N MET A 160 28.94 -18.25 35.13
CA MET A 160 28.49 -19.14 34.06
C MET A 160 28.96 -20.58 34.26
N ARG A 161 30.23 -20.79 34.64
CA ARG A 161 30.76 -22.12 35.00
C ARG A 161 30.00 -22.76 36.15
N LYS A 162 29.65 -21.97 37.18
CA LYS A 162 28.83 -22.46 38.32
C LYS A 162 27.40 -22.83 37.87
N MET A 163 26.80 -22.09 36.94
CA MET A 163 25.48 -22.43 36.39
C MET A 163 25.55 -23.70 35.52
N ALA A 164 26.56 -23.83 34.67
CA ALA A 164 26.82 -25.02 33.87
C ALA A 164 27.03 -26.28 34.75
N ALA A 165 27.83 -26.16 35.82
CA ALA A 165 28.03 -27.26 36.78
C ALA A 165 26.74 -27.68 37.52
N LYS A 166 25.72 -26.81 37.56
CA LYS A 166 24.38 -27.10 38.09
C LYS A 166 23.41 -27.63 37.02
N GLY A 167 23.91 -28.00 35.84
CA GLY A 167 23.10 -28.47 34.71
C GLY A 167 22.27 -27.37 34.02
N LYS A 168 22.61 -26.08 34.23
CA LYS A 168 21.92 -24.93 33.64
C LYS A 168 22.92 -24.01 32.92
N PRO A 169 23.57 -24.47 31.84
CA PRO A 169 24.51 -23.62 31.10
C PRO A 169 23.77 -22.40 30.51
N VAL A 170 24.46 -21.27 30.45
CA VAL A 170 23.89 -20.01 29.94
C VAL A 170 24.00 -20.01 28.42
N HIS A 171 22.86 -19.95 27.73
CA HIS A 171 22.84 -19.95 26.27
C HIS A 171 23.35 -18.60 25.72
N ILE A 172 23.92 -18.60 24.51
CA ILE A 172 24.48 -17.40 23.88
C ILE A 172 23.45 -16.25 23.77
N THR A 173 22.17 -16.58 23.64
CA THR A 173 21.05 -15.60 23.55
C THR A 173 20.87 -14.77 24.82
N GLU A 174 21.33 -15.29 25.96
CA GLU A 174 21.30 -14.67 27.30
C GLU A 174 22.62 -13.94 27.64
N GLN A 175 23.68 -14.17 26.86
CA GLN A 175 24.99 -13.58 27.09
C GLN A 175 25.06 -12.10 26.66
N PRO A 176 26.08 -11.34 27.11
CA PRO A 176 26.22 -9.93 26.74
C PRO A 176 26.26 -9.68 25.23
N TRP A 177 25.82 -8.47 24.84
CA TRP A 177 25.88 -8.02 23.45
C TRP A 177 27.32 -7.97 22.92
N GLY A 178 27.52 -8.50 21.71
CA GLY A 178 28.79 -8.46 21.00
C GLY A 178 29.75 -9.58 21.38
N VAL A 179 29.32 -10.57 22.16
CA VAL A 179 30.15 -11.74 22.53
C VAL A 179 30.63 -12.50 21.30
N TRP A 180 29.77 -12.79 20.31
CA TRP A 180 30.18 -13.36 19.03
C TRP A 180 30.55 -12.31 17.97
N GLY A 181 30.52 -11.03 18.34
CA GLY A 181 30.81 -9.93 17.44
C GLY A 181 32.08 -9.18 17.83
N PRO A 182 32.01 -7.85 18.07
CA PRO A 182 33.19 -7.02 18.33
C PRO A 182 34.08 -7.51 19.48
N MET A 183 33.52 -8.15 20.52
CA MET A 183 34.33 -8.64 21.65
C MET A 183 35.23 -9.81 21.26
N MET A 184 34.70 -10.74 20.46
CA MET A 184 35.43 -11.92 19.99
C MET A 184 36.52 -11.54 19.01
N ILE A 185 36.19 -10.76 17.97
CA ILE A 185 37.19 -10.36 16.97
C ILE A 185 38.32 -9.56 17.62
N THR A 186 37.99 -8.64 18.53
CA THR A 186 38.99 -7.89 19.30
C THR A 186 39.90 -8.86 20.05
N HIS A 187 39.34 -9.82 20.80
CA HIS A 187 40.14 -10.77 21.55
C HIS A 187 41.13 -11.55 20.67
N TYR A 188 40.66 -12.14 19.58
CA TYR A 188 41.51 -12.99 18.74
C TYR A 188 42.52 -12.20 17.91
N VAL A 189 42.21 -10.96 17.49
CA VAL A 189 43.19 -10.07 16.85
C VAL A 189 44.39 -9.84 17.80
N HIS A 190 44.14 -9.48 19.05
CA HIS A 190 45.21 -9.25 20.04
C HIS A 190 45.92 -10.56 20.45
N ALA A 191 45.17 -11.65 20.64
CA ALA A 191 45.74 -12.92 21.06
C ALA A 191 46.68 -13.52 20.00
N LEU A 192 46.40 -13.28 18.72
CA LEU A 192 47.17 -13.78 17.58
C LEU A 192 48.13 -12.74 17.00
N LYS A 193 48.22 -11.55 17.61
CA LYS A 193 49.10 -10.44 17.21
C LYS A 193 48.87 -9.95 15.77
N LEU A 194 47.61 -9.76 15.40
CA LEU A 194 47.17 -9.34 14.06
C LEU A 194 46.88 -7.83 13.95
N GLU A 195 47.32 -7.03 14.93
CA GLU A 195 47.03 -5.59 15.01
C GLU A 195 47.58 -4.83 13.80
N GLU A 196 48.70 -5.27 13.22
CA GLU A 196 49.30 -4.66 12.02
C GLU A 196 48.40 -4.73 10.77
N HIS A 197 47.39 -5.60 10.78
CA HIS A 197 46.43 -5.74 9.68
C HIS A 197 45.15 -4.92 9.90
N VAL A 198 45.00 -4.26 11.05
CA VAL A 198 43.80 -3.49 11.38
C VAL A 198 43.87 -2.10 10.76
N GLN A 199 42.88 -1.77 9.94
CA GLN A 199 42.75 -0.46 9.33
C GLN A 199 42.44 0.60 10.43
N PRO A 200 42.90 1.85 10.24
CA PRO A 200 42.61 2.93 11.17
C PRO A 200 41.11 3.20 11.29
N LEU A 201 40.72 3.87 12.37
CA LEU A 201 39.33 4.27 12.66
C LEU A 201 38.61 4.86 11.43
N ASN A 202 39.32 5.73 10.70
CA ASN A 202 38.76 6.50 9.59
C ASN A 202 38.47 5.67 8.34
N ALA A 203 38.97 4.43 8.24
CA ALA A 203 38.72 3.58 7.07
C ALA A 203 37.23 3.20 6.93
N PHE A 204 36.57 2.89 8.06
CA PHE A 204 35.18 2.40 8.09
C PHE A 204 34.28 3.13 9.12
N TYR A 205 34.88 3.68 10.18
CA TYR A 205 34.16 4.22 11.34
C TYR A 205 34.57 5.67 11.69
N PRO A 206 34.78 6.59 10.71
CA PRO A 206 35.13 7.98 11.01
C PRO A 206 34.07 8.69 11.86
N ILE A 207 32.82 8.22 11.79
CA ILE A 207 31.71 8.66 12.65
C ILE A 207 31.36 7.50 13.58
N THR A 208 31.89 7.58 14.79
CA THR A 208 31.76 6.54 15.82
C THR A 208 30.32 6.36 16.30
N PHE A 209 30.03 5.25 16.98
CA PHE A 209 28.69 5.01 17.54
C PHE A 209 28.20 6.16 18.45
N PRO A 210 28.99 6.74 19.37
CA PRO A 210 28.57 7.93 20.13
C PRO A 210 28.17 9.13 19.26
N GLU A 211 28.80 9.29 18.10
CA GLU A 211 28.62 10.42 17.18
C GLU A 211 27.67 10.15 16.02
N ARG A 212 27.11 8.92 15.93
CA ARG A 212 26.24 8.44 14.85
C ARG A 212 25.10 9.36 14.45
N PHE A 213 24.66 10.26 15.32
CA PHE A 213 23.61 11.23 15.02
C PHE A 213 24.06 12.30 14.02
N LYS A 214 25.37 12.50 13.82
CA LYS A 214 25.92 13.44 12.83
C LYS A 214 25.41 13.14 11.41
N PHE A 215 25.13 11.87 11.07
CA PHE A 215 24.51 11.49 9.80
C PHE A 215 23.14 12.14 9.57
N MET A 216 22.38 12.43 10.63
CA MET A 216 21.05 13.05 10.59
C MET A 216 21.08 14.57 10.76
N ARG A 217 22.27 15.17 10.87
CA ARG A 217 22.46 16.62 11.00
C ARG A 217 23.08 17.18 9.73
N ARG A 218 23.25 18.50 9.69
CA ARG A 218 23.92 19.25 8.61
C ARG A 218 25.10 18.47 8.04
N ALA A 219 25.11 18.30 6.72
CA ALA A 219 26.01 17.38 6.03
C ALA A 219 27.50 17.61 6.35
N GLU A 220 27.91 18.86 6.55
CA GLU A 220 29.30 19.26 6.82
C GLU A 220 29.86 18.63 8.11
N LEU A 221 28.98 18.30 9.08
CA LEU A 221 29.40 17.66 10.33
C LEU A 221 29.88 16.22 10.14
N ALA A 222 29.29 15.51 9.18
CA ALA A 222 29.72 14.18 8.80
C ALA A 222 30.92 14.26 7.86
N GLU A 223 30.85 15.14 6.85
CA GLU A 223 31.93 15.34 5.86
C GLU A 223 33.26 15.73 6.51
N GLY A 224 33.25 16.62 7.51
CA GLY A 224 34.47 17.03 8.20
C GLY A 224 35.17 15.92 9.01
N LEU A 225 34.55 14.74 9.14
CA LEU A 225 35.16 13.56 9.75
C LEU A 225 35.61 12.51 8.71
N ILE A 226 35.15 12.61 7.47
CA ILE A 226 35.49 11.68 6.40
C ILE A 226 36.84 12.08 5.82
N THR A 227 37.72 11.11 5.61
CA THR A 227 39.09 11.34 5.09
C THR A 227 39.31 10.56 3.80
N ASP A 228 40.43 10.81 3.13
CA ASP A 228 40.82 10.07 1.91
C ASP A 228 41.02 8.55 2.17
N GLU A 229 41.26 8.17 3.43
CA GLU A 229 41.37 6.77 3.86
C GLU A 229 40.02 6.07 3.94
N THR A 230 38.91 6.81 4.04
CA THR A 230 37.57 6.25 4.19
C THR A 230 37.14 5.49 2.93
N THR A 231 36.85 4.21 3.07
CA THR A 231 36.19 3.41 2.01
C THR A 231 34.73 3.13 2.33
N ALA A 232 34.38 3.06 3.61
CA ALA A 232 33.03 2.72 4.03
C ALA A 232 32.57 3.59 5.21
N LEU A 233 31.26 3.67 5.39
CA LEU A 233 30.64 4.37 6.51
C LEU A 233 29.64 3.43 7.17
N HIS A 234 29.87 3.05 8.42
CA HIS A 234 28.85 2.35 9.20
C HIS A 234 27.76 3.34 9.61
N LEU A 235 26.56 3.26 9.01
CA LEU A 235 25.47 4.19 9.28
C LEU A 235 24.74 3.91 10.60
N TRP A 236 25.09 2.81 11.26
CA TRP A 236 24.56 2.32 12.54
C TRP A 236 23.03 2.19 12.51
N ALA A 237 22.52 0.98 12.39
CA ALA A 237 21.09 0.75 12.26
C ALA A 237 20.28 1.29 13.45
N SER A 238 20.93 1.54 14.60
CA SER A 238 20.33 2.25 15.74
C SER A 238 19.75 3.63 15.37
N ASN A 239 20.27 4.28 14.33
CA ASN A 239 19.75 5.52 13.77
C ASN A 239 18.31 5.37 13.25
N LYS A 240 17.88 4.18 12.79
CA LYS A 240 16.48 3.92 12.41
C LYS A 240 15.47 4.32 13.48
N ARG A 241 15.81 4.12 14.76
CA ARG A 241 14.93 4.52 15.87
C ARG A 241 14.81 6.04 15.95
N GLN A 242 15.91 6.77 15.76
CA GLN A 242 15.88 8.24 15.78
C GLN A 242 15.19 8.82 14.56
N LEU A 243 15.47 8.25 13.38
CA LEU A 243 14.78 8.59 12.13
C LEU A 243 13.28 8.42 12.30
N GLY A 244 12.83 7.27 12.80
CA GLY A 244 11.39 7.04 13.02
C GLY A 244 10.77 7.94 14.08
N ASN A 245 11.46 8.17 15.21
CA ASN A 245 10.91 8.97 16.31
C ASN A 245 10.86 10.47 16.01
N ASN A 246 11.88 11.00 15.33
CA ASN A 246 12.09 12.45 15.21
C ASN A 246 11.90 12.97 13.78
N HIS A 247 11.87 12.06 12.79
CA HIS A 247 11.92 12.41 11.37
C HIS A 247 11.00 11.52 10.51
N ASP A 248 9.98 10.90 11.10
CA ASP A 248 8.97 10.07 10.38
C ASP A 248 9.57 8.90 9.59
N GLY A 249 10.77 8.47 9.99
CA GLY A 249 11.50 7.43 9.30
C GLY A 249 12.11 7.90 7.98
N LEU A 250 12.21 9.21 7.73
CA LEU A 250 12.80 9.82 6.53
C LEU A 250 14.20 10.36 6.81
N ALA A 251 14.99 10.57 5.74
CA ALA A 251 16.25 11.28 5.83
C ALA A 251 15.99 12.77 6.12
N PRO A 252 16.53 13.37 7.21
CA PRO A 252 16.21 14.75 7.57
C PRO A 252 16.72 15.75 6.53
N LYS A 253 15.98 16.82 6.26
CA LYS A 253 16.39 17.88 5.33
C LYS A 253 17.76 18.48 5.70
N ASP A 254 18.55 18.80 4.68
CA ASP A 254 19.92 19.34 4.76
C ASP A 254 20.92 18.42 5.49
N SER A 255 20.53 17.17 5.76
CA SER A 255 21.40 16.20 6.43
C SER A 255 22.33 15.46 5.48
N TYR A 256 23.36 14.85 6.06
CA TYR A 256 24.23 13.94 5.29
C TYR A 256 23.43 12.78 4.68
N LEU A 257 22.48 12.20 5.41
CA LEU A 257 21.62 11.14 4.88
C LEU A 257 20.75 11.62 3.71
N GLU A 258 20.23 12.85 3.75
CA GLU A 258 19.46 13.42 2.64
C GLU A 258 20.34 13.55 1.38
N ARG A 259 21.58 13.99 1.55
CA ARG A 259 22.56 14.05 0.47
C ARG A 259 22.81 12.68 -0.15
N LEU A 260 23.00 11.66 0.69
CA LEU A 260 23.23 10.28 0.21
C LEU A 260 22.00 9.71 -0.52
N VAL A 261 20.78 9.88 0.00
CA VAL A 261 19.58 9.40 -0.71
C VAL A 261 19.37 10.12 -2.04
N LYS A 262 19.73 11.41 -2.14
CA LYS A 262 19.72 12.17 -3.40
C LYS A 262 20.79 11.65 -4.38
N GLU A 263 22.02 11.43 -3.91
CA GLU A 263 23.12 10.89 -4.72
C GLU A 263 22.74 9.54 -5.36
N HIS A 264 22.11 8.66 -4.57
CA HIS A 264 21.73 7.32 -5.01
C HIS A 264 20.28 7.21 -5.52
N ASN A 265 19.57 8.34 -5.69
CA ASN A 265 18.19 8.37 -6.18
C ASN A 265 17.24 7.41 -5.40
N ILE A 266 17.43 7.32 -4.08
CA ILE A 266 16.58 6.54 -3.17
C ILE A 266 15.41 7.41 -2.73
N ASN A 267 14.20 6.85 -2.72
CA ASN A 267 13.02 7.50 -2.16
C ASN A 267 12.64 6.88 -0.81
N PRO A 268 12.93 7.54 0.33
CA PRO A 268 12.61 7.03 1.66
C PRO A 268 11.15 6.62 1.87
N ALA A 269 10.19 7.32 1.28
CA ALA A 269 8.76 7.06 1.45
C ALA A 269 8.26 5.79 0.74
N LEU A 270 8.98 5.27 -0.27
CA LEU A 270 8.61 4.02 -0.95
C LEU A 270 9.06 2.77 -0.21
N SER A 271 10.02 2.91 0.72
CA SER A 271 10.52 1.81 1.53
C SER A 271 10.78 2.33 2.95
N PRO A 272 9.72 2.70 3.66
CA PRO A 272 9.83 3.39 4.94
C PRO A 272 10.53 2.50 5.98
N ILE A 273 11.21 3.15 6.92
CA ILE A 273 11.70 2.45 8.11
C ILE A 273 10.46 2.01 8.90
N LYS A 274 10.23 0.70 8.95
CA LYS A 274 9.00 0.15 9.55
C LYS A 274 8.98 0.22 11.07
N GLY A 275 10.14 0.05 11.70
CA GLY A 275 10.25 -0.04 13.15
C GLY A 275 11.63 -0.43 13.62
N ARG A 276 11.85 -0.37 14.94
CA ARG A 276 13.04 -0.91 15.60
C ARG A 276 12.74 -1.28 17.04
N GLY A 277 13.10 -2.50 17.43
CA GLY A 277 12.75 -3.04 18.74
C GLY A 277 11.24 -3.25 18.84
N LYS A 278 10.60 -2.64 19.85
CA LYS A 278 9.14 -2.72 20.05
C LYS A 278 8.36 -1.57 19.40
N THR A 279 9.05 -0.64 18.73
CA THR A 279 8.42 0.55 18.12
C THR A 279 8.16 0.32 16.63
N THR A 280 6.93 0.58 16.18
CA THR A 280 6.51 0.56 14.78
C THR A 280 6.09 1.97 14.36
N PHE A 281 6.52 2.41 13.19
CA PHE A 281 6.23 3.74 12.63
C PHE A 281 5.04 3.69 11.67
N ASP A 282 4.33 4.81 11.51
CA ASP A 282 3.11 4.89 10.69
C ASP A 282 3.37 4.63 9.19
N GLY A 283 4.53 5.01 8.67
CA GLY A 283 4.94 4.68 7.29
C GLY A 283 4.87 3.19 6.96
N ALA A 284 5.06 2.30 7.96
CA ALA A 284 4.96 0.85 7.79
C ALA A 284 3.57 0.38 7.31
N LEU A 285 2.52 1.17 7.55
CA LEU A 285 1.14 0.82 7.19
C LEU A 285 0.91 0.71 5.68
N ILE A 286 1.87 1.16 4.85
CA ILE A 286 1.82 1.02 3.39
C ILE A 286 1.79 -0.44 2.92
N ASP A 287 2.27 -1.37 3.75
CA ASP A 287 2.22 -2.81 3.47
C ASP A 287 0.84 -3.41 3.76
N ASP A 288 0.06 -2.77 4.63
CA ASP A 288 -1.29 -3.18 5.01
C ASP A 288 -2.36 -2.58 4.09
N VAL A 289 -1.96 -1.83 3.05
CA VAL A 289 -2.83 -1.32 1.99
C VAL A 289 -3.01 -2.40 0.94
N ASP A 290 -4.14 -3.09 1.01
CA ASP A 290 -4.55 -4.18 0.10
C ASP A 290 -5.33 -3.66 -1.12
N LEU A 291 -5.10 -2.40 -1.52
CA LEU A 291 -5.70 -1.77 -2.69
C LEU A 291 -4.70 -1.79 -3.85
N GLY A 292 -5.17 -2.19 -5.05
CA GLY A 292 -4.38 -2.11 -6.27
C GLY A 292 -4.13 -0.67 -6.73
N GLU A 293 -5.04 0.24 -6.37
CA GLU A 293 -4.94 1.67 -6.64
C GLU A 293 -5.48 2.50 -5.47
N VAL A 294 -4.90 3.68 -5.28
CA VAL A 294 -5.38 4.71 -4.36
C VAL A 294 -5.37 6.02 -5.15
N SER A 295 -6.53 6.62 -5.32
CA SER A 295 -6.70 7.92 -5.99
C SER A 295 -6.70 9.06 -4.97
N THR A 296 -7.21 8.83 -3.75
CA THR A 296 -7.28 9.87 -2.72
C THR A 296 -7.11 9.30 -1.31
N VAL A 297 -6.36 10.03 -0.48
CA VAL A 297 -6.23 9.78 0.97
C VAL A 297 -6.73 10.98 1.77
N ALA A 298 -7.39 10.76 2.90
CA ALA A 298 -7.73 11.82 3.85
C ALA A 298 -7.09 11.58 5.23
N ASP A 299 -6.44 12.59 5.80
CA ASP A 299 -6.01 12.59 7.21
C ASP A 299 -6.99 13.44 8.04
N LEU A 300 -7.65 12.78 8.99
CA LEU A 300 -8.67 13.41 9.84
C LEU A 300 -8.08 14.18 11.02
N THR A 301 -6.84 13.87 11.41
CA THR A 301 -6.28 14.30 12.71
C THR A 301 -4.89 14.90 12.63
N GLY A 302 -4.23 14.85 11.48
CA GLY A 302 -2.93 15.47 11.26
C GLY A 302 -1.76 14.66 11.81
N THR A 303 -1.95 13.36 12.03
CA THR A 303 -1.05 12.48 12.80
C THR A 303 -0.50 11.33 11.97
N ALA A 304 -0.84 11.24 10.68
CA ALA A 304 -0.44 10.15 9.80
C ALA A 304 0.51 10.61 8.68
N ARG A 305 1.33 11.64 8.92
CA ARG A 305 2.14 12.30 7.88
C ARG A 305 3.08 11.36 7.15
N GLY A 306 3.74 10.43 7.86
CA GLY A 306 4.64 9.45 7.23
C GLY A 306 3.86 8.48 6.34
N PHE A 307 2.70 8.04 6.80
CA PHE A 307 1.84 7.13 6.03
C PHE A 307 1.20 7.81 4.81
N VAL A 308 0.68 9.02 4.95
CA VAL A 308 0.11 9.82 3.85
C VAL A 308 1.16 10.09 2.77
N LEU A 309 2.39 10.43 3.18
CA LEU A 309 3.50 10.60 2.25
C LEU A 309 3.82 9.30 1.50
N ALA A 310 3.88 8.17 2.20
CA ALA A 310 4.09 6.86 1.57
C ALA A 310 2.99 6.50 0.56
N LEU A 311 1.72 6.77 0.89
CA LEU A 311 0.57 6.59 -0.01
C LEU A 311 0.71 7.46 -1.27
N HIS A 312 1.04 8.74 -1.11
CA HIS A 312 1.25 9.64 -2.23
C HIS A 312 2.41 9.17 -3.11
N HIS A 313 3.56 8.80 -2.58
CA HIS A 313 4.66 8.34 -3.44
C HIS A 313 4.39 7.00 -4.13
N LYS A 314 3.68 6.07 -3.47
CA LYS A 314 3.37 4.75 -4.03
C LYS A 314 2.29 4.83 -5.11
N PHE A 315 1.20 5.55 -4.85
CA PHE A 315 0.01 5.57 -5.69
C PHE A 315 -0.19 6.88 -6.49
N ASP A 316 0.55 7.93 -6.13
CA ASP A 316 0.40 9.30 -6.63
C ASP A 316 -1.08 9.73 -6.55
N CYS A 317 -1.58 9.68 -5.31
CA CYS A 317 -2.93 10.01 -4.91
C CYS A 317 -3.03 11.47 -4.42
N ASP A 318 -4.23 12.05 -4.50
CA ASP A 318 -4.53 13.34 -3.89
C ASP A 318 -4.58 13.24 -2.37
N VAL A 319 -4.15 14.30 -1.68
CA VAL A 319 -4.12 14.36 -0.21
C VAL A 319 -5.19 15.34 0.28
N HIS A 320 -6.12 14.86 1.11
CA HIS A 320 -7.11 15.67 1.79
C HIS A 320 -6.74 15.83 3.27
N LEU A 321 -6.48 17.05 3.72
CA LEU A 321 -6.24 17.36 5.13
C LEU A 321 -7.50 17.97 5.74
N VAL A 322 -8.09 17.30 6.73
CA VAL A 322 -9.37 17.74 7.31
C VAL A 322 -9.15 18.75 8.42
N ASN A 323 -9.52 20.01 8.16
CA ASN A 323 -9.43 21.11 9.12
C ASN A 323 -10.63 21.11 10.08
N ALA A 324 -10.69 20.10 10.94
CA ALA A 324 -11.69 20.01 12.00
C ALA A 324 -11.02 19.84 13.36
N ASN A 325 -11.56 20.51 14.38
CA ASN A 325 -11.07 20.33 15.74
C ASN A 325 -11.40 18.93 16.29
N ARG A 326 -10.89 18.63 17.49
CA ARG A 326 -11.14 17.38 18.23
C ARG A 326 -12.63 17.05 18.52
N ARG A 327 -13.59 17.93 18.18
CA ARG A 327 -15.03 17.61 18.25
C ARG A 327 -15.66 17.37 16.87
N GLY A 328 -14.84 17.24 15.83
CA GLY A 328 -15.28 17.12 14.44
C GLY A 328 -16.01 18.36 13.94
N LYS A 329 -15.74 19.54 14.51
CA LYS A 329 -16.35 20.81 14.08
C LYS A 329 -15.36 21.59 13.21
N PHE A 330 -15.80 21.97 12.02
CA PHE A 330 -15.15 22.96 11.18
C PHE A 330 -15.35 24.34 11.81
N LYS A 331 -14.26 25.08 11.98
CA LYS A 331 -14.26 26.44 12.55
C LYS A 331 -13.60 27.40 11.57
N GLU A 332 -13.79 28.69 11.83
CA GLU A 332 -13.01 29.73 11.17
C GLU A 332 -11.54 29.66 11.64
N GLY A 333 -10.62 29.73 10.70
CA GLY A 333 -9.18 29.52 10.93
C GLY A 333 -8.71 28.08 10.74
N ASP A 334 -7.40 27.90 10.69
CA ASP A 334 -6.75 26.61 10.47
C ASP A 334 -6.25 26.01 11.80
N GLU A 335 -6.41 24.70 11.99
CA GLU A 335 -5.80 23.97 13.10
C GLU A 335 -4.26 24.11 13.06
N ALA A 336 -3.64 24.23 14.24
CA ALA A 336 -2.21 24.57 14.38
C ALA A 336 -1.25 23.63 13.65
N TRP A 337 -1.63 22.37 13.43
CA TRP A 337 -0.81 21.37 12.77
C TRP A 337 -0.77 21.51 11.23
N LEU A 338 -1.74 22.21 10.62
CA LEU A 338 -1.91 22.22 9.16
C LEU A 338 -0.73 22.86 8.42
N ALA A 339 -0.19 23.96 8.95
CA ALA A 339 0.92 24.67 8.31
C ALA A 339 2.18 23.80 8.26
N GLU A 340 2.53 23.16 9.39
CA GLU A 340 3.69 22.26 9.47
C GLU A 340 3.49 21.00 8.63
N TYR A 341 2.28 20.43 8.60
CA TYR A 341 1.98 19.24 7.80
C TYR A 341 2.05 19.56 6.30
N THR A 342 1.43 20.66 5.85
CA THR A 342 1.48 21.07 4.43
C THR A 342 2.92 21.35 4.01
N LYS A 343 3.69 22.03 4.87
CA LYS A 343 5.13 22.24 4.66
C LYS A 343 5.89 20.91 4.58
N PHE A 344 5.60 19.97 5.47
CA PHE A 344 6.20 18.63 5.44
C PHE A 344 5.94 17.92 4.11
N LEU A 345 4.69 17.90 3.62
CA LEU A 345 4.35 17.25 2.35
C LEU A 345 5.06 17.90 1.16
N THR A 346 5.05 19.24 1.10
CA THR A 346 5.69 20.00 0.02
C THR A 346 7.22 19.88 0.03
N ASP A 347 7.85 19.90 1.21
CA ASP A 347 9.29 19.65 1.36
C ASP A 347 9.69 18.25 0.89
N HIS A 348 8.75 17.29 0.85
CA HIS A 348 8.96 15.92 0.38
C HIS A 348 8.32 15.63 -0.98
N GLU A 349 8.26 16.64 -1.86
CA GLU A 349 7.85 16.51 -3.27
C GLU A 349 6.36 16.12 -3.49
N VAL A 350 5.46 16.44 -2.56
CA VAL A 350 4.01 16.44 -2.82
C VAL A 350 3.62 17.80 -3.42
N PRO A 351 3.07 17.87 -4.65
CA PRO A 351 2.68 19.14 -5.26
C PRO A 351 1.56 19.85 -4.48
N GLU A 352 1.62 21.17 -4.35
CA GLU A 352 0.64 21.96 -3.60
C GLU A 352 -0.79 21.81 -4.13
N ASP A 353 -0.96 21.71 -5.44
CA ASP A 353 -2.26 21.51 -6.11
C ASP A 353 -2.86 20.12 -5.86
N ARG A 354 -2.07 19.18 -5.33
CA ARG A 354 -2.49 17.83 -4.91
C ARG A 354 -2.83 17.77 -3.42
N ILE A 355 -2.67 18.86 -2.67
CA ILE A 355 -2.99 18.97 -1.25
C ILE A 355 -4.24 19.85 -1.08
N LYS A 356 -5.36 19.22 -0.73
CA LYS A 356 -6.62 19.92 -0.48
C LYS A 356 -6.90 19.99 1.01
N ILE A 357 -7.02 21.21 1.54
CA ILE A 357 -7.46 21.43 2.93
C ILE A 357 -8.99 21.52 2.95
N ILE A 358 -9.65 20.57 3.61
CA ILE A 358 -11.10 20.49 3.73
C ILE A 358 -11.55 21.37 4.89
N ARG A 359 -12.26 22.47 4.60
CA ARG A 359 -12.68 23.46 5.61
C ARG A 359 -14.18 23.45 5.91
N SER A 360 -14.95 22.61 5.25
CA SER A 360 -16.38 22.48 5.50
C SER A 360 -16.91 21.07 5.23
N GLU A 361 -18.05 20.73 5.84
CA GLU A 361 -18.73 19.45 5.59
C GLU A 361 -19.11 19.27 4.11
N LYS A 362 -19.43 20.36 3.42
CA LYS A 362 -19.79 20.36 1.99
C LYS A 362 -18.62 19.99 1.07
N GLU A 363 -17.40 20.04 1.56
CA GLU A 363 -16.19 19.70 0.81
C GLU A 363 -15.73 18.26 1.05
N LEU A 364 -16.30 17.56 2.03
CA LEU A 364 -16.02 16.13 2.26
C LEU A 364 -16.44 15.32 1.04
N ARG A 365 -15.60 14.38 0.63
CA ARG A 365 -15.81 13.51 -0.51
C ARG A 365 -15.38 12.10 -0.13
N GLN A 366 -15.90 11.11 -0.85
CA GLN A 366 -15.42 9.74 -0.74
C GLN A 366 -13.92 9.66 -1.08
N VAL A 367 -13.18 8.89 -0.30
CA VAL A 367 -11.74 8.67 -0.45
C VAL A 367 -11.37 7.20 -0.25
N ASP A 368 -10.28 6.75 -0.89
CA ASP A 368 -9.88 5.34 -0.85
C ASP A 368 -9.16 4.98 0.46
N VAL A 369 -8.50 5.94 1.10
CA VAL A 369 -7.86 5.74 2.42
C VAL A 369 -8.23 6.85 3.39
N ILE A 370 -8.66 6.49 4.60
CA ILE A 370 -8.91 7.42 5.70
C ILE A 370 -7.91 7.13 6.82
N CYS A 371 -7.17 8.16 7.25
CA CYS A 371 -6.23 8.10 8.36
C CYS A 371 -6.81 8.80 9.59
N ASN A 372 -6.85 8.08 10.71
CA ASN A 372 -7.30 8.56 12.02
C ASN A 372 -6.39 7.99 13.12
N LEU A 373 -5.07 8.17 12.95
CA LEU A 373 -4.06 7.70 13.89
C LEU A 373 -4.05 8.59 15.14
N SER A 374 -3.87 8.04 16.33
CA SER A 374 -3.96 8.81 17.59
C SER A 374 -5.16 9.77 17.68
N GLY A 375 -6.29 9.38 17.07
CA GLY A 375 -7.40 10.26 16.76
C GLY A 375 -8.69 9.92 17.52
N TYR A 376 -9.81 9.92 16.81
CA TYR A 376 -11.11 9.48 17.34
C TYR A 376 -11.07 7.99 17.68
N GLY A 377 -11.38 7.63 18.94
CA GLY A 377 -11.23 6.27 19.45
C GLY A 377 -9.92 6.01 20.21
N ASP A 378 -8.98 6.97 20.20
CA ASP A 378 -7.78 6.96 21.06
C ASP A 378 -7.72 8.23 21.92
N ARG A 379 -7.29 9.36 21.35
CA ARG A 379 -7.12 10.64 22.06
C ARG A 379 -8.40 11.47 22.10
N THR A 380 -9.36 11.12 21.24
CA THR A 380 -10.60 11.87 21.04
C THR A 380 -11.81 10.94 21.09
N ARG A 381 -12.98 11.42 21.51
CA ARG A 381 -14.20 10.58 21.61
C ARG A 381 -14.65 10.07 20.25
N VAL A 382 -14.86 8.77 20.14
CA VAL A 382 -15.19 8.10 18.87
C VAL A 382 -16.49 8.58 18.17
N PRO A 383 -17.57 9.01 18.86
CA PRO A 383 -18.81 9.37 18.14
C PRO A 383 -18.65 10.53 17.15
N PHE A 384 -17.67 11.41 17.34
CA PHE A 384 -17.38 12.49 16.40
C PHE A 384 -16.80 12.01 15.06
N LEU A 385 -16.34 10.75 14.99
CA LEU A 385 -15.85 10.12 13.76
C LEU A 385 -16.97 9.85 12.75
N ALA A 386 -18.21 9.65 13.22
CA ALA A 386 -19.34 9.20 12.41
C ALA A 386 -19.54 10.05 11.14
N LYS A 387 -19.53 11.38 11.27
CA LYS A 387 -19.73 12.29 10.13
C LYS A 387 -18.68 12.12 9.03
N PHE A 388 -17.44 11.79 9.40
CA PHE A 388 -16.36 11.63 8.43
C PHE A 388 -16.47 10.29 7.74
N LEU A 389 -16.78 9.23 8.49
CA LEU A 389 -17.02 7.91 7.90
C LEU A 389 -18.24 7.93 6.97
N ASP A 390 -19.35 8.51 7.42
CA ASP A 390 -20.59 8.64 6.65
C ASP A 390 -20.37 9.41 5.33
N ALA A 391 -19.52 10.44 5.32
CA ALA A 391 -19.28 11.28 4.14
C ALA A 391 -18.14 10.78 3.24
N CYS A 392 -17.13 10.11 3.81
CA CYS A 392 -15.87 9.81 3.12
C CYS A 392 -15.67 8.33 2.77
N MET A 393 -16.45 7.41 3.35
CA MET A 393 -16.34 5.99 3.00
C MET A 393 -17.10 5.64 1.72
N HIS A 394 -16.51 4.73 0.94
CA HIS A 394 -17.12 3.96 -0.14
C HIS A 394 -16.73 2.48 0.02
N SER A 395 -17.18 1.60 -0.89
CA SER A 395 -17.05 0.14 -0.71
C SER A 395 -15.61 -0.36 -0.53
N ASP A 396 -14.66 0.34 -1.13
CA ASP A 396 -13.25 -0.07 -1.16
C ASP A 396 -12.40 0.70 -0.15
N THR A 397 -12.95 1.70 0.55
CA THR A 397 -12.18 2.52 1.50
C THR A 397 -11.45 1.66 2.52
N ARG A 398 -10.22 2.02 2.89
CA ARG A 398 -9.54 1.48 4.07
C ARG A 398 -9.37 2.55 5.13
N VAL A 399 -9.87 2.31 6.34
CA VAL A 399 -9.68 3.23 7.46
C VAL A 399 -8.57 2.71 8.36
N PHE A 400 -7.52 3.49 8.54
CA PHE A 400 -6.43 3.17 9.46
C PHE A 400 -6.57 4.02 10.72
N MET A 401 -6.70 3.38 11.87
CA MET A 401 -6.90 4.10 13.13
C MET A 401 -6.33 3.38 14.34
N ASP A 402 -6.07 4.15 15.38
CA ASP A 402 -5.71 3.64 16.70
C ASP A 402 -6.96 3.58 17.60
N VAL A 403 -7.11 2.48 18.33
CA VAL A 403 -8.22 2.21 19.24
C VAL A 403 -7.68 1.97 20.65
N ARG A 404 -7.97 2.88 21.57
CA ARG A 404 -7.65 2.72 23.00
C ARG A 404 -8.66 1.79 23.67
N LYS A 405 -8.18 0.90 24.52
CA LYS A 405 -9.03 0.03 25.36
C LYS A 405 -10.02 0.88 26.17
N GLY A 406 -11.29 0.49 26.17
CA GLY A 406 -12.35 1.23 26.87
C GLY A 406 -12.90 2.48 26.16
N SER A 407 -12.37 2.86 24.99
CA SER A 407 -12.85 4.03 24.22
C SER A 407 -14.28 3.91 23.64
N GLY A 408 -14.81 2.68 23.58
CA GLY A 408 -16.06 2.36 22.89
C GLY A 408 -15.95 2.27 21.36
N ALA A 409 -14.74 2.33 20.80
CA ALA A 409 -14.56 2.35 19.34
C ALA A 409 -14.91 1.02 18.65
N PHE A 410 -14.57 -0.14 19.21
CA PHE A 410 -14.91 -1.43 18.58
C PHE A 410 -16.43 -1.63 18.41
N PRO A 411 -17.28 -1.41 19.45
CA PRO A 411 -18.73 -1.42 19.28
C PRO A 411 -19.23 -0.41 18.23
N PHE A 412 -18.67 0.80 18.20
CA PHE A 412 -19.02 1.83 17.21
C PHE A 412 -18.69 1.39 15.78
N LEU A 413 -17.49 0.85 15.55
CA LEU A 413 -17.00 0.45 14.23
C LEU A 413 -17.71 -0.78 13.66
N LYS A 414 -18.37 -1.59 14.51
CA LYS A 414 -19.17 -2.75 14.06
C LYS A 414 -20.25 -2.36 13.04
N ASN A 415 -20.70 -1.11 13.07
CA ASN A 415 -21.68 -0.58 12.11
C ASN A 415 -21.07 -0.16 10.77
N TYR A 416 -19.75 0.02 10.71
CA TYR A 416 -19.03 0.51 9.52
C TYR A 416 -18.28 -0.58 8.78
N GLY A 417 -17.71 -1.56 9.49
CA GLY A 417 -16.85 -2.54 8.83
C GLY A 417 -16.28 -3.64 9.72
N THR A 418 -15.47 -4.48 9.09
CA THR A 418 -14.65 -5.49 9.75
C THR A 418 -13.30 -4.91 10.15
N ASN A 419 -12.88 -5.18 11.38
CA ASN A 419 -11.62 -4.68 11.92
C ASN A 419 -10.53 -5.75 11.81
N THR A 420 -9.43 -5.42 11.16
CA THR A 420 -8.20 -6.23 11.14
C THR A 420 -7.19 -5.61 12.08
N VAL A 421 -6.69 -6.37 13.05
CA VAL A 421 -5.63 -5.90 13.97
C VAL A 421 -4.29 -5.92 13.23
N LEU A 422 -3.58 -4.79 13.28
CA LEU A 422 -2.25 -4.64 12.67
C LEU A 422 -1.15 -4.68 13.71
N SER A 423 -1.36 -4.03 14.86
CA SER A 423 -0.41 -4.03 15.97
C SER A 423 -1.07 -3.61 17.28
N THR A 424 -0.41 -3.90 18.40
CA THR A 424 -0.84 -3.50 19.75
C THR A 424 0.33 -2.91 20.52
N ARG A 425 0.09 -1.85 21.28
CA ARG A 425 1.08 -1.19 22.14
C ARG A 425 0.46 -0.74 23.47
N GLU A 426 1.30 -0.50 24.46
CA GLU A 426 0.91 0.19 25.70
C GLU A 426 1.25 1.67 25.58
N ASP A 427 0.32 2.55 25.92
CA ASP A 427 0.43 4.01 25.83
C ASP A 427 -0.39 4.66 26.94
N ASP A 428 0.24 5.49 27.78
CA ASP A 428 -0.35 6.08 28.99
C ASP A 428 -1.02 5.07 29.95
N GLY A 429 -0.47 3.84 30.03
CA GLY A 429 -0.97 2.77 30.90
C GLY A 429 -2.17 1.99 30.34
N ASP A 430 -2.66 2.36 29.15
CA ASP A 430 -3.69 1.60 28.45
C ASP A 430 -3.13 0.88 27.23
N GLU A 431 -3.80 -0.21 26.86
CA GLU A 431 -3.59 -0.86 25.58
C GLU A 431 -4.20 -0.03 24.44
N VAL A 432 -3.42 0.24 23.40
CA VAL A 432 -3.85 0.86 22.15
C VAL A 432 -3.59 -0.10 21.00
N THR A 433 -4.66 -0.45 20.29
CA THR A 433 -4.63 -1.37 19.15
C THR A 433 -4.77 -0.59 17.86
N ARG A 434 -3.78 -0.73 16.97
CA ARG A 434 -3.88 -0.20 15.61
C ARG A 434 -4.62 -1.18 14.73
N ILE A 435 -5.61 -0.68 13.99
CA ILE A 435 -6.48 -1.49 13.14
C ILE A 435 -6.63 -0.90 11.74
N ARG A 436 -6.97 -1.77 10.80
CA ARG A 436 -7.55 -1.43 9.51
C ARG A 436 -9.03 -1.82 9.51
N VAL A 437 -9.91 -0.86 9.26
CA VAL A 437 -11.35 -1.11 9.06
C VAL A 437 -11.61 -1.25 7.57
N THR A 438 -12.28 -2.34 7.21
CA THR A 438 -12.74 -2.62 5.84
C THR A 438 -14.26 -2.53 5.82
N PRO A 439 -14.88 -1.71 4.94
CA PRO A 439 -16.33 -1.59 4.83
C PRO A 439 -17.01 -2.95 4.72
N LYS A 440 -18.12 -3.10 5.44
CA LYS A 440 -19.00 -4.27 5.33
C LYS A 440 -20.25 -3.90 4.52
N PRO A 441 -20.97 -4.88 3.94
CA PRO A 441 -22.30 -4.61 3.41
C PRO A 441 -23.16 -3.92 4.47
N PRO A 442 -23.98 -2.93 4.09
CA PRO A 442 -24.98 -2.38 4.99
C PRO A 442 -25.93 -3.49 5.43
N GLU A 443 -26.34 -3.46 6.70
CA GLU A 443 -27.35 -4.39 7.20
C GLU A 443 -28.65 -4.16 6.41
N PRO A 444 -29.39 -5.22 6.05
CA PRO A 444 -30.71 -5.09 5.47
C PRO A 444 -31.61 -4.33 6.44
N ALA A 445 -31.85 -3.05 6.16
CA ALA A 445 -32.83 -2.26 6.88
C ALA A 445 -34.14 -2.33 6.10
N ASP A 446 -35.24 -2.67 6.76
CA ASP A 446 -36.57 -2.33 6.25
C ASP A 446 -36.62 -0.81 6.07
N GLY A 447 -37.26 -0.34 5.00
CA GLY A 447 -37.22 1.07 4.59
C GLY A 447 -37.53 2.06 5.72
N GLY A 448 -38.25 1.63 6.76
CA GLY A 448 -38.77 2.51 7.79
C GLY A 448 -39.85 3.41 7.19
N GLU A 449 -40.80 3.82 8.02
CA GLU A 449 -41.95 4.61 7.55
C GLU A 449 -41.52 5.91 6.83
N ASN A 450 -40.35 6.47 7.18
CA ASN A 450 -39.84 7.71 6.61
C ASN A 450 -39.38 7.58 5.15
N TRP A 451 -38.64 6.52 4.79
CA TRP A 451 -38.22 6.30 3.41
C TRP A 451 -39.38 5.90 2.52
N ASP A 452 -40.29 5.05 3.01
CA ASP A 452 -41.43 4.60 2.22
C ASP A 452 -42.32 5.79 1.83
N ARG A 453 -42.48 6.75 2.75
CA ARG A 453 -43.12 8.04 2.46
C ARG A 453 -42.35 8.84 1.41
N LEU A 454 -41.05 9.06 1.59
CA LEU A 454 -40.23 9.83 0.65
C LEU A 454 -40.21 9.20 -0.75
N ALA A 455 -40.09 7.88 -0.84
CA ALA A 455 -40.11 7.14 -2.10
C ALA A 455 -41.46 7.28 -2.79
N THR A 456 -42.57 7.25 -2.04
CA THR A 456 -43.91 7.50 -2.56
C THR A 456 -44.05 8.95 -3.07
N GLU A 457 -43.51 9.93 -2.33
CA GLU A 457 -43.47 11.33 -2.77
C GLU A 457 -42.62 11.50 -4.05
N LEU A 458 -41.48 10.81 -4.15
CA LEU A 458 -40.63 10.80 -5.35
C LEU A 458 -41.32 10.16 -6.55
N ALA A 459 -42.12 9.13 -6.34
CA ALA A 459 -42.89 8.46 -7.39
C ALA A 459 -43.89 9.41 -8.06
N GLY A 460 -44.48 10.33 -7.28
CA GLY A 460 -45.53 11.23 -7.73
C GLY A 460 -46.86 10.52 -7.95
N ASN A 461 -47.88 11.27 -8.40
CA ASN A 461 -49.27 10.79 -8.49
C ASN A 461 -49.48 9.62 -9.46
N ASP A 462 -48.68 9.59 -10.54
CA ASP A 462 -48.80 8.58 -11.59
C ASP A 462 -47.77 7.43 -11.41
N GLY A 463 -46.87 7.57 -10.42
CA GLY A 463 -45.82 6.60 -10.12
C GLY A 463 -46.24 5.60 -9.06
N TRP A 464 -45.31 4.70 -8.72
CA TRP A 464 -45.51 3.76 -7.63
C TRP A 464 -44.20 3.35 -6.96
N TYR A 465 -44.31 2.93 -5.71
CA TYR A 465 -43.22 2.37 -4.92
C TYR A 465 -43.63 0.99 -4.41
N ARG A 466 -42.71 0.01 -4.50
CA ARG A 466 -42.89 -1.35 -3.97
C ARG A 466 -41.73 -1.68 -3.06
N SER A 467 -42.00 -1.80 -1.77
CA SER A 467 -41.06 -2.31 -0.78
C SER A 467 -41.02 -3.84 -0.83
N GLY A 468 -39.84 -4.41 -0.64
CA GLY A 468 -39.56 -5.84 -0.78
C GLY A 468 -38.71 -6.40 0.34
N THR A 469 -38.35 -7.67 0.22
CA THR A 469 -37.57 -8.39 1.26
C THR A 469 -36.14 -7.86 1.36
N ASN A 470 -35.58 -7.94 2.57
CA ASN A 470 -34.19 -7.59 2.86
C ASN A 470 -33.82 -6.19 2.35
N GLY A 471 -34.79 -5.27 2.38
CA GLY A 471 -34.60 -3.89 1.99
C GLY A 471 -34.57 -3.60 0.48
N HIS A 472 -34.80 -4.58 -0.39
CA HIS A 472 -34.97 -4.29 -1.82
C HIS A 472 -36.24 -3.49 -2.10
N SER A 473 -36.21 -2.62 -3.10
CA SER A 473 -37.42 -1.90 -3.51
C SER A 473 -37.39 -1.47 -4.98
N PHE A 474 -38.57 -1.24 -5.54
CA PHE A 474 -38.76 -0.70 -6.88
C PHE A 474 -39.46 0.66 -6.76
N LEU A 475 -38.93 1.67 -7.42
CA LEU A 475 -39.46 3.03 -7.45
C LEU A 475 -39.67 3.45 -8.90
N TYR A 476 -40.92 3.54 -9.33
CA TYR A 476 -41.30 4.02 -10.65
C TYR A 476 -41.70 5.50 -10.61
N MET A 477 -41.04 6.29 -11.45
CA MET A 477 -41.23 7.73 -11.60
C MET A 477 -41.55 8.04 -13.06
N PRO A 478 -42.83 8.15 -13.45
CA PRO A 478 -43.24 8.42 -14.82
C PRO A 478 -42.92 9.87 -15.22
N ARG A 479 -42.59 10.06 -16.50
CA ARG A 479 -42.47 11.37 -17.14
C ARG A 479 -42.95 11.33 -18.58
N SER A 480 -42.28 10.54 -19.42
CA SER A 480 -42.58 10.34 -20.83
C SER A 480 -42.73 8.86 -21.15
N THR A 481 -43.65 8.52 -22.05
CA THR A 481 -43.79 7.16 -22.61
C THR A 481 -42.76 6.89 -23.71
N ASP A 482 -41.95 7.87 -24.10
CA ASP A 482 -40.94 7.65 -25.12
C ASP A 482 -39.82 6.72 -24.62
N THR A 483 -39.20 7.05 -23.49
CA THR A 483 -38.06 6.30 -22.94
C THR A 483 -38.26 5.98 -21.47
N LEU A 484 -38.12 4.70 -21.12
CA LEU A 484 -37.95 4.21 -19.75
C LEU A 484 -36.49 3.83 -19.50
N VAL A 485 -35.90 4.38 -18.44
CA VAL A 485 -34.60 3.94 -17.92
C VAL A 485 -34.78 3.13 -16.64
N VAL A 486 -34.39 1.86 -16.68
CA VAL A 486 -34.34 0.96 -15.51
C VAL A 486 -32.94 1.01 -14.92
N THR A 487 -32.81 1.47 -13.68
CA THR A 487 -31.51 1.73 -13.05
C THR A 487 -31.28 0.86 -11.85
N PHE A 488 -30.04 0.39 -11.68
CA PHE A 488 -29.64 -0.43 -10.56
C PHE A 488 -28.51 0.26 -9.78
N ASP A 489 -28.67 0.31 -8.48
CA ASP A 489 -27.68 0.81 -7.54
C ASP A 489 -26.42 -0.07 -7.54
N ASN A 490 -25.28 0.60 -7.36
CA ASN A 490 -23.99 -0.05 -7.12
C ASN A 490 -23.75 -0.24 -5.61
N LEU A 491 -22.58 -0.77 -5.24
CA LEU A 491 -22.21 -1.01 -3.83
C LEU A 491 -22.18 0.29 -3.02
N ASP A 492 -21.65 1.37 -3.60
CA ASP A 492 -21.49 2.67 -2.95
C ASP A 492 -22.85 3.30 -2.62
N ILE A 493 -23.79 3.30 -3.57
CA ILE A 493 -25.16 3.76 -3.33
C ILE A 493 -25.86 2.86 -2.31
N ALA A 494 -25.63 1.55 -2.35
CA ALA A 494 -26.17 0.65 -1.35
C ALA A 494 -25.75 1.02 0.08
N MET A 495 -24.53 1.55 0.25
CA MET A 495 -24.02 2.02 1.55
C MET A 495 -24.59 3.37 2.01
N THR A 496 -25.18 4.19 1.12
CA THR A 496 -25.73 5.50 1.50
C THR A 496 -27.00 5.36 2.35
N LYS A 497 -27.21 6.32 3.27
CA LYS A 497 -28.46 6.40 4.06
C LYS A 497 -29.65 6.51 3.11
N ARG A 498 -30.69 5.73 3.37
CA ARG A 498 -31.90 5.69 2.52
C ARG A 498 -32.52 7.05 2.32
N GLU A 499 -32.63 7.86 3.36
CA GLU A 499 -33.30 9.17 3.33
C GLU A 499 -32.74 10.13 2.26
N ASP A 500 -31.43 10.05 2.00
CA ASP A 500 -30.73 10.87 1.00
C ASP A 500 -30.56 10.14 -0.35
N ARG A 501 -30.92 8.85 -0.42
CA ARG A 501 -30.67 8.00 -1.57
C ARG A 501 -31.60 8.42 -2.71
N ARG A 502 -30.99 8.75 -3.85
CA ARG A 502 -31.68 8.81 -5.14
C ARG A 502 -31.20 7.64 -5.98
N PRO A 503 -32.09 7.01 -6.77
CA PRO A 503 -31.65 5.88 -7.58
C PRO A 503 -30.58 6.32 -8.59
N TRP A 504 -29.67 5.41 -8.91
CA TRP A 504 -28.52 5.68 -9.78
C TRP A 504 -28.91 6.44 -11.06
N GLY A 505 -28.27 7.59 -11.29
CA GLY A 505 -28.51 8.42 -12.46
C GLY A 505 -29.76 9.32 -12.43
N TYR A 506 -30.45 9.43 -11.28
CA TYR A 506 -31.67 10.22 -11.12
C TYR A 506 -31.63 11.61 -11.77
N SER A 507 -30.59 12.41 -11.49
CA SER A 507 -30.54 13.81 -11.93
C SER A 507 -30.53 13.96 -13.44
N PHE A 508 -29.66 13.23 -14.15
CA PHE A 508 -29.57 13.36 -15.61
C PHE A 508 -30.78 12.73 -16.32
N ILE A 509 -31.36 11.65 -15.77
CA ILE A 509 -32.57 11.03 -16.34
C ILE A 509 -33.75 11.99 -16.22
N LYS A 510 -33.87 12.66 -15.06
CA LYS A 510 -34.89 13.69 -14.83
C LYS A 510 -34.73 14.87 -15.81
N GLU A 511 -33.50 15.34 -16.04
CA GLU A 511 -33.21 16.44 -16.96
C GLU A 511 -33.60 16.12 -18.42
N GLN A 512 -33.49 14.85 -18.85
CA GLN A 512 -33.95 14.43 -20.19
C GLN A 512 -35.47 14.23 -20.29
N GLY A 513 -36.21 14.32 -19.18
CA GLY A 513 -37.65 14.05 -19.16
C GLY A 513 -38.03 12.57 -19.35
N TRP A 514 -37.10 11.63 -19.14
CA TRP A 514 -37.36 10.19 -19.29
C TRP A 514 -38.05 9.59 -18.06
N SER A 515 -38.90 8.59 -18.29
CA SER A 515 -39.45 7.78 -17.20
C SER A 515 -38.35 6.93 -16.58
N MET A 516 -38.46 6.67 -15.27
CA MET A 516 -37.42 5.95 -14.53
C MET A 516 -38.01 4.85 -13.67
N LEU A 517 -37.42 3.66 -13.72
CA LEU A 517 -37.64 2.58 -12.76
C LEU A 517 -36.36 2.34 -11.97
N GLY A 518 -36.29 2.91 -10.78
CA GLY A 518 -35.19 2.66 -9.84
C GLY A 518 -35.36 1.31 -9.16
N VAL A 519 -34.35 0.44 -9.25
CA VAL A 519 -34.30 -0.85 -8.57
C VAL A 519 -33.25 -0.75 -7.47
N LEU A 520 -33.71 -0.49 -6.25
CA LEU A 520 -32.85 -0.19 -5.13
C LEU A 520 -32.41 -1.48 -4.43
N ALA A 521 -31.10 -1.57 -4.21
CA ALA A 521 -30.50 -2.69 -3.48
C ALA A 521 -30.63 -2.50 -1.97
N GLY A 522 -31.12 -3.52 -1.26
CA GLY A 522 -31.12 -3.56 0.21
C GLY A 522 -29.76 -3.84 0.83
N GLY A 523 -28.75 -4.13 0.01
CA GLY A 523 -27.35 -4.34 0.40
C GLY A 523 -26.53 -4.84 -0.77
N TRP A 524 -25.37 -5.44 -0.48
CA TRP A 524 -24.51 -6.04 -1.49
C TRP A 524 -25.02 -7.44 -1.84
N THR A 525 -26.12 -7.52 -2.58
CA THR A 525 -26.87 -8.77 -2.80
C THR A 525 -26.79 -9.29 -4.23
N TRP A 526 -26.23 -8.49 -5.15
CA TRP A 526 -26.30 -8.73 -6.59
C TRP A 526 -27.73 -8.95 -7.09
N TYR A 527 -28.73 -8.39 -6.37
CA TYR A 527 -30.15 -8.53 -6.71
C TYR A 527 -30.61 -9.99 -6.81
N ARG A 528 -29.98 -10.89 -6.04
CA ARG A 528 -30.27 -12.33 -6.05
C ARG A 528 -31.40 -12.75 -5.11
N GLU A 529 -32.11 -11.80 -4.51
CA GLU A 529 -33.34 -12.09 -3.77
C GLU A 529 -34.45 -12.51 -4.75
N GLN A 530 -35.16 -13.60 -4.44
CA GLN A 530 -36.24 -14.13 -5.29
C GLN A 530 -37.31 -13.07 -5.58
N TRP A 531 -37.66 -12.26 -4.57
CA TRP A 531 -38.62 -11.17 -4.70
C TRP A 531 -38.30 -10.22 -5.86
N VAL A 532 -37.02 -9.89 -6.10
CA VAL A 532 -36.62 -9.01 -7.20
C VAL A 532 -36.93 -9.67 -8.55
N SER A 533 -36.66 -10.96 -8.68
CA SER A 533 -36.99 -11.73 -9.89
C SER A 533 -38.49 -11.78 -10.15
N ASP A 534 -39.28 -12.00 -9.10
CA ASP A 534 -40.74 -12.06 -9.18
C ASP A 534 -41.33 -10.71 -9.60
N GLN A 535 -40.77 -9.59 -9.13
CA GLN A 535 -41.19 -8.25 -9.56
C GLN A 535 -40.97 -8.05 -11.07
N PHE A 536 -39.81 -8.42 -11.60
CA PHE A 536 -39.53 -8.31 -13.03
C PHE A 536 -40.44 -9.21 -13.87
N ASP A 537 -40.74 -10.41 -13.39
CA ASP A 537 -41.68 -11.32 -14.05
C ASP A 537 -43.10 -10.75 -14.08
N GLN A 538 -43.55 -10.17 -12.97
CA GLN A 538 -44.85 -9.53 -12.88
C GLN A 538 -44.94 -8.31 -13.81
N LEU A 539 -43.94 -7.42 -13.81
CA LEU A 539 -43.89 -6.27 -14.73
C LEU A 539 -43.92 -6.71 -16.21
N LYS A 540 -43.20 -7.80 -16.54
CA LYS A 540 -43.24 -8.38 -17.89
C LYS A 540 -44.63 -8.91 -18.23
N LYS A 541 -45.24 -9.66 -17.32
CA LYS A 541 -46.58 -10.26 -17.48
C LYS A 541 -47.65 -9.19 -17.69
N ASP A 542 -47.55 -8.09 -16.95
CA ASP A 542 -48.49 -6.96 -17.00
C ASP A 542 -48.29 -6.07 -18.24
N GLY A 543 -47.28 -6.36 -19.06
CA GLY A 543 -46.97 -5.55 -20.24
C GLY A 543 -46.39 -4.17 -19.91
N PHE A 544 -45.91 -3.95 -18.68
CA PHE A 544 -45.38 -2.67 -18.21
C PHE A 544 -44.31 -2.11 -19.15
N PHE A 545 -43.39 -2.94 -19.64
CA PHE A 545 -42.32 -2.48 -20.53
C PHE A 545 -42.80 -2.14 -21.95
N LYS A 546 -43.96 -2.66 -22.38
CA LYS A 546 -44.49 -2.47 -23.74
C LYS A 546 -45.15 -1.11 -23.95
N GLN A 547 -45.41 -0.36 -22.87
CA GLN A 547 -45.97 0.99 -22.97
C GLN A 547 -44.95 2.05 -23.39
N PHE A 548 -43.65 1.67 -23.47
CA PHE A 548 -42.57 2.59 -23.83
C PHE A 548 -42.02 2.29 -25.22
N ASN A 549 -41.67 3.34 -25.98
CA ASN A 549 -41.01 3.16 -27.28
C ASN A 549 -39.61 2.58 -27.12
N ARG A 550 -38.91 3.01 -26.07
CA ARG A 550 -37.56 2.57 -25.70
C ARG A 550 -37.49 2.17 -24.23
N VAL A 551 -36.80 1.06 -23.97
CA VAL A 551 -36.42 0.65 -22.62
C VAL A 551 -34.91 0.47 -22.57
N ALA A 552 -34.26 1.11 -21.61
CA ALA A 552 -32.82 0.99 -21.39
C ALA A 552 -32.51 0.57 -19.94
N PHE A 553 -31.68 -0.45 -19.76
CA PHE A 553 -31.21 -0.92 -18.45
C PHE A 553 -29.81 -0.36 -18.20
N TYR A 554 -29.59 0.20 -17.01
CA TYR A 554 -28.36 0.92 -16.69
C TYR A 554 -27.81 0.60 -15.30
N GLY A 555 -26.52 0.33 -15.21
CA GLY A 555 -25.84 0.17 -13.93
C GLY A 555 -24.32 0.02 -14.03
N ALA A 556 -23.67 0.05 -12.87
CA ALA A 556 -22.22 -0.14 -12.73
C ALA A 556 -21.89 -1.23 -11.70
N SER A 557 -20.85 -2.04 -11.96
CA SER A 557 -20.44 -3.18 -11.11
C SER A 557 -21.63 -4.09 -10.77
N MET A 558 -22.05 -4.17 -9.50
CA MET A 558 -23.22 -4.92 -9.06
C MET A 558 -24.49 -4.51 -9.81
N GLY A 559 -24.69 -3.21 -10.03
CA GLY A 559 -25.81 -2.69 -10.82
C GLY A 559 -25.65 -3.02 -12.31
N GLY A 560 -24.42 -3.10 -12.81
CA GLY A 560 -24.12 -3.50 -14.19
C GLY A 560 -24.45 -4.98 -14.45
N TYR A 561 -24.16 -5.85 -13.47
CA TYR A 561 -24.64 -7.23 -13.44
C TYR A 561 -26.17 -7.26 -13.57
N ALA A 562 -26.88 -6.52 -12.71
CA ALA A 562 -28.34 -6.54 -12.67
C ALA A 562 -28.97 -5.98 -13.96
N ALA A 563 -28.42 -4.90 -14.51
CA ALA A 563 -28.83 -4.32 -15.79
C ALA A 563 -28.79 -5.37 -16.92
N CYS A 564 -27.72 -6.17 -16.96
CA CYS A 564 -27.59 -7.24 -17.94
C CYS A 564 -28.49 -8.46 -17.60
N ALA A 565 -28.52 -8.87 -16.34
CA ALA A 565 -29.22 -10.06 -15.87
C ALA A 565 -30.74 -9.97 -16.03
N PHE A 566 -31.33 -8.81 -15.71
CA PHE A 566 -32.79 -8.61 -15.77
C PHE A 566 -33.29 -8.09 -17.12
N SER A 567 -32.40 -7.80 -18.08
CA SER A 567 -32.79 -7.40 -19.44
C SER A 567 -33.81 -8.33 -20.15
N PRO A 568 -33.88 -9.67 -19.92
CA PRO A 568 -34.91 -10.52 -20.53
C PRO A 568 -36.35 -10.23 -20.04
N ALA A 569 -36.53 -9.43 -18.99
CA ALA A 569 -37.82 -8.93 -18.55
C ALA A 569 -38.45 -7.99 -19.60
N ALA A 570 -37.61 -7.27 -20.35
CA ALA A 570 -37.97 -6.39 -21.45
C ALA A 570 -37.21 -6.76 -22.73
N PRO A 571 -37.56 -7.86 -23.42
CA PRO A 571 -36.85 -8.28 -24.65
C PRO A 571 -36.80 -7.15 -25.68
N GLY A 572 -35.63 -6.93 -26.28
CA GLY A 572 -35.38 -5.80 -27.19
C GLY A 572 -34.97 -4.48 -26.52
N CYS A 573 -34.80 -4.46 -25.19
CA CYS A 573 -34.21 -3.30 -24.50
C CYS A 573 -32.74 -3.07 -24.88
N ASP A 574 -32.24 -1.87 -24.61
CA ASP A 574 -30.80 -1.59 -24.60
C ASP A 574 -30.23 -1.77 -23.19
N VAL A 575 -28.97 -2.15 -23.07
CA VAL A 575 -28.25 -2.28 -21.80
C VAL A 575 -26.98 -1.45 -21.86
N VAL A 576 -26.72 -0.67 -20.80
CA VAL A 576 -25.49 0.08 -20.58
C VAL A 576 -24.89 -0.36 -19.25
N ALA A 577 -23.74 -1.04 -19.28
CA ALA A 577 -23.12 -1.60 -18.09
C ALA A 577 -21.65 -1.18 -17.98
N ILE A 578 -21.30 -0.60 -16.83
CA ILE A 578 -19.92 -0.18 -16.51
C ILE A 578 -19.28 -1.21 -15.58
N SER A 579 -18.15 -1.78 -15.98
CA SER A 579 -17.39 -2.82 -15.27
C SER A 579 -18.28 -3.91 -14.64
N PRO A 580 -19.22 -4.52 -15.39
CA PRO A 580 -20.17 -5.46 -14.81
C PRO A 580 -19.50 -6.77 -14.43
N GLN A 581 -19.94 -7.35 -13.31
CA GLN A 581 -19.77 -8.78 -13.09
C GLN A 581 -20.76 -9.53 -14.00
N SER A 582 -20.32 -10.58 -14.68
CA SER A 582 -21.23 -11.46 -15.44
C SER A 582 -22.04 -12.39 -14.54
N THR A 583 -21.42 -12.81 -13.44
CA THR A 583 -21.91 -13.61 -12.31
C THR A 583 -20.79 -13.59 -11.28
N VAL A 584 -21.06 -13.93 -10.01
CA VAL A 584 -20.03 -14.14 -8.99
C VAL A 584 -20.03 -15.58 -8.45
N ASP A 585 -20.71 -16.48 -9.16
CA ASP A 585 -20.65 -17.92 -8.93
C ASP A 585 -19.23 -18.45 -9.10
N LYS A 586 -18.63 -18.97 -8.04
CA LYS A 586 -17.25 -19.48 -8.03
C LYS A 586 -17.03 -20.70 -8.92
N SER A 587 -18.08 -21.46 -9.25
CA SER A 587 -17.98 -22.57 -10.20
C SER A 587 -17.82 -22.07 -11.65
N VAL A 588 -18.27 -20.84 -11.93
CA VAL A 588 -18.26 -20.22 -13.25
C VAL A 588 -17.11 -19.21 -13.41
N VAL A 589 -16.82 -18.47 -12.33
CA VAL A 589 -15.75 -17.45 -12.27
C VAL A 589 -14.80 -17.72 -11.08
N PRO A 590 -14.02 -18.82 -11.10
CA PRO A 590 -13.12 -19.19 -10.01
C PRO A 590 -12.03 -18.14 -9.75
N TRP A 591 -11.75 -17.26 -10.70
CA TRP A 591 -10.80 -16.16 -10.61
C TRP A 591 -11.34 -14.89 -9.92
N GLU A 592 -12.66 -14.72 -9.75
CA GLU A 592 -13.23 -13.53 -9.09
C GLU A 592 -13.00 -13.58 -7.57
N SER A 593 -12.20 -12.66 -7.03
CA SER A 593 -11.70 -12.70 -5.65
C SER A 593 -12.28 -11.60 -4.73
N ARG A 594 -13.01 -10.62 -5.28
CA ARG A 594 -13.40 -9.38 -4.59
C ARG A 594 -14.60 -9.55 -3.66
N TYR A 595 -15.64 -10.25 -4.10
CA TYR A 595 -16.97 -10.15 -3.50
C TYR A 595 -17.37 -11.37 -2.65
N LYS A 596 -16.55 -11.70 -1.64
CA LYS A 596 -16.78 -12.86 -0.74
C LYS A 596 -18.17 -12.92 -0.13
N VAL A 597 -18.72 -11.74 0.20
CA VAL A 597 -20.03 -11.53 0.81
C VAL A 597 -21.21 -12.19 0.07
N VAL A 598 -21.06 -12.46 -1.23
CA VAL A 598 -22.13 -13.02 -2.08
C VAL A 598 -21.80 -14.37 -2.68
N TRP A 599 -20.67 -15.00 -2.32
CA TRP A 599 -20.27 -16.28 -2.91
C TRP A 599 -21.22 -17.43 -2.58
N ASP A 600 -21.96 -17.35 -1.47
CA ASP A 600 -22.93 -18.37 -1.06
C ASP A 600 -24.34 -18.14 -1.63
N ARG A 601 -24.55 -17.07 -2.42
CA ARG A 601 -25.86 -16.78 -3.03
C ARG A 601 -26.07 -17.61 -4.30
N ASP A 602 -27.34 -17.92 -4.59
CA ASP A 602 -27.72 -18.67 -5.79
C ASP A 602 -27.70 -17.79 -7.04
N PHE A 603 -26.80 -18.09 -7.99
CA PHE A 603 -26.69 -17.47 -9.31
C PHE A 603 -27.25 -18.37 -10.44
N SER A 604 -28.06 -19.36 -10.10
CA SER A 604 -28.79 -20.16 -11.07
C SER A 604 -30.07 -19.45 -11.56
N GLY A 605 -30.78 -20.12 -12.47
CA GLY A 605 -32.05 -19.65 -13.00
C GLY A 605 -31.95 -18.60 -14.11
N LYS A 606 -33.11 -18.11 -14.54
CA LYS A 606 -33.27 -17.29 -15.76
C LYS A 606 -32.67 -15.89 -15.72
N TYR A 607 -32.25 -15.41 -14.55
CA TYR A 607 -31.57 -14.12 -14.33
C TYR A 607 -30.20 -14.32 -13.67
N GLY A 608 -29.63 -15.52 -13.74
CA GLY A 608 -28.44 -15.91 -12.96
C GLY A 608 -27.09 -15.55 -13.60
N ASP A 609 -26.95 -15.75 -14.92
CA ASP A 609 -25.73 -15.37 -15.66
C ASP A 609 -26.03 -14.26 -16.65
N ALA A 610 -25.62 -13.05 -16.29
CA ALA A 610 -25.81 -11.84 -17.07
C ALA A 610 -25.24 -11.94 -18.49
N ALA A 611 -24.12 -12.65 -18.70
CA ALA A 611 -23.50 -12.78 -20.01
C ALA A 611 -24.30 -13.69 -20.94
N LEU A 612 -25.02 -14.68 -20.39
CA LEU A 612 -25.87 -15.58 -21.16
C LEU A 612 -27.23 -14.95 -21.47
N VAL A 613 -27.87 -14.35 -20.46
CA VAL A 613 -29.28 -13.94 -20.56
C VAL A 613 -29.45 -12.62 -21.31
N SER A 614 -28.45 -11.72 -21.26
CA SER A 614 -28.47 -10.43 -21.97
C SER A 614 -28.49 -10.54 -23.50
N LYS A 615 -28.37 -11.74 -24.07
CA LYS A 615 -28.60 -12.00 -25.50
C LYS A 615 -30.02 -11.66 -25.97
N LYS A 616 -30.97 -11.45 -25.06
CA LYS A 616 -32.35 -11.03 -25.36
C LYS A 616 -32.51 -9.51 -25.52
N ALA A 617 -31.49 -8.73 -25.16
CA ALA A 617 -31.44 -7.29 -25.40
C ALA A 617 -31.16 -6.98 -26.88
N ASN A 618 -31.61 -5.82 -27.35
CA ASN A 618 -31.25 -5.28 -28.67
C ASN A 618 -29.77 -4.93 -28.75
N ARG A 619 -29.24 -4.23 -27.73
CA ARG A 619 -27.84 -3.84 -27.62
C ARG A 619 -27.34 -3.97 -26.19
N VAL A 620 -26.09 -4.38 -26.01
CA VAL A 620 -25.42 -4.44 -24.70
C VAL A 620 -24.08 -3.73 -24.78
N SER A 621 -24.01 -2.51 -24.25
CA SER A 621 -22.79 -1.69 -24.21
C SER A 621 -22.03 -1.96 -22.92
N ILE A 622 -20.85 -2.58 -23.02
CA ILE A 622 -20.00 -2.92 -21.88
C ILE A 622 -18.80 -1.97 -21.85
N LEU A 623 -18.75 -1.09 -20.86
CA LEU A 623 -17.63 -0.18 -20.62
C LEU A 623 -16.70 -0.80 -19.57
N TYR A 624 -15.42 -1.00 -19.88
CA TYR A 624 -14.46 -1.61 -18.94
C TYR A 624 -13.02 -1.25 -19.28
N ASP A 625 -12.12 -1.31 -18.30
CA ASP A 625 -10.68 -1.26 -18.55
C ASP A 625 -10.14 -2.65 -18.90
N PRO A 626 -9.62 -2.88 -20.12
CA PRO A 626 -9.02 -4.17 -20.50
C PRO A 626 -7.73 -4.52 -19.75
N TYR A 627 -7.13 -3.58 -19.01
CA TYR A 627 -5.96 -3.83 -18.17
C TYR A 627 -6.30 -4.12 -16.71
N GLU A 628 -7.57 -4.02 -16.31
CA GLU A 628 -8.08 -4.51 -15.02
C GLU A 628 -8.45 -5.99 -15.17
N PRO A 629 -7.65 -6.95 -14.66
CA PRO A 629 -7.77 -8.35 -15.05
C PRO A 629 -9.11 -9.00 -14.68
N LEU A 630 -9.72 -8.61 -13.55
CA LEU A 630 -11.01 -9.18 -13.13
C LEU A 630 -12.16 -8.65 -13.99
N ASP A 631 -12.15 -7.35 -14.30
CA ASP A 631 -13.17 -6.73 -15.15
C ASP A 631 -13.07 -7.22 -16.60
N ALA A 632 -11.84 -7.32 -17.12
CA ALA A 632 -11.59 -7.81 -18.47
C ALA A 632 -12.08 -9.25 -18.65
N GLN A 633 -11.89 -10.12 -17.65
CA GLN A 633 -12.39 -11.50 -17.68
C GLN A 633 -13.92 -11.57 -17.60
N HIS A 634 -14.58 -10.69 -16.84
CA HIS A 634 -16.04 -10.61 -16.86
C HIS A 634 -16.55 -10.12 -18.22
N ALA A 635 -15.98 -9.04 -18.75
CA ALA A 635 -16.35 -8.49 -20.05
C ALA A 635 -16.18 -9.55 -21.15
N ALA A 636 -15.08 -10.31 -21.15
CA ALA A 636 -14.83 -11.36 -22.14
C ALA A 636 -15.91 -12.45 -22.22
N ARG A 637 -16.70 -12.67 -21.15
CA ARG A 637 -17.81 -13.63 -21.16
C ARG A 637 -19.00 -13.16 -22.01
N PHE A 638 -19.16 -11.85 -22.21
CA PHE A 638 -20.23 -11.27 -23.03
C PHE A 638 -19.87 -11.40 -24.53
N THR A 639 -20.35 -12.49 -25.14
CA THR A 639 -20.01 -12.91 -26.53
C THR A 639 -21.17 -12.79 -27.51
N GLY A 640 -22.31 -12.26 -27.09
CA GLY A 640 -23.49 -12.09 -27.96
C GLY A 640 -23.22 -11.15 -29.13
N LYS A 641 -23.90 -11.38 -30.28
CA LYS A 641 -23.82 -10.48 -31.45
C LYS A 641 -24.32 -9.05 -31.18
N ASN A 642 -25.13 -8.90 -30.13
CA ASN A 642 -25.66 -7.64 -29.64
C ASN A 642 -24.71 -6.91 -28.69
N VAL A 643 -23.55 -7.48 -28.35
CA VAL A 643 -22.60 -6.91 -27.39
C VAL A 643 -21.63 -5.97 -28.09
N GLN A 644 -21.49 -4.77 -27.53
CA GLN A 644 -20.51 -3.77 -27.92
C GLN A 644 -19.52 -3.55 -26.77
N HIS A 645 -18.27 -3.94 -26.99
CA HIS A 645 -17.16 -3.72 -26.06
C HIS A 645 -16.59 -2.31 -26.22
N LEU A 646 -16.88 -1.42 -25.27
CA LEU A 646 -16.37 -0.05 -25.21
C LEU A 646 -15.18 0.00 -24.26
N ARG A 647 -13.98 -0.23 -24.81
CA ARG A 647 -12.75 -0.41 -24.02
C ARG A 647 -12.23 0.93 -23.52
N ALA A 648 -11.90 0.98 -22.23
CA ALA A 648 -11.35 2.13 -21.53
C ALA A 648 -9.96 1.86 -20.92
N PRO A 649 -8.91 1.60 -21.73
CA PRO A 649 -7.57 1.30 -21.22
C PRO A 649 -7.03 2.29 -20.19
N LEU A 650 -6.45 1.76 -19.11
CA LEU A 650 -5.68 2.48 -18.10
C LEU A 650 -6.52 3.51 -17.30
N LEU A 651 -7.79 3.19 -17.05
CA LEU A 651 -8.71 3.99 -16.24
C LEU A 651 -9.20 3.25 -14.97
N GLY A 652 -8.80 1.99 -14.76
CA GLY A 652 -9.05 1.20 -13.56
C GLY A 652 -10.49 0.70 -13.42
N HIS A 653 -10.77 0.04 -12.28
CA HIS A 653 -12.09 -0.53 -11.98
C HIS A 653 -13.18 0.53 -11.79
N ARG A 654 -12.87 1.64 -11.09
CA ARG A 654 -13.81 2.75 -10.84
C ARG A 654 -13.96 3.66 -12.06
N LEU A 655 -14.17 3.05 -13.22
CA LEU A 655 -14.24 3.69 -14.53
C LEU A 655 -15.27 4.83 -14.57
N GLY A 656 -16.44 4.65 -13.94
CA GLY A 656 -17.46 5.71 -13.86
C GLY A 656 -16.93 6.99 -13.21
N SER A 657 -16.19 6.86 -12.10
CA SER A 657 -15.56 7.99 -11.41
C SER A 657 -14.48 8.64 -12.28
N SER A 658 -13.63 7.85 -12.94
CA SER A 658 -12.60 8.34 -13.86
C SER A 658 -13.20 9.14 -15.02
N LEU A 659 -14.28 8.65 -15.64
CA LEU A 659 -14.99 9.34 -16.72
C LEU A 659 -15.67 10.64 -16.24
N ASN A 660 -16.21 10.63 -15.00
CA ASN A 660 -16.85 11.80 -14.40
C ASN A 660 -15.83 12.91 -14.10
N GLN A 661 -14.67 12.56 -13.55
CA GLN A 661 -13.57 13.50 -13.31
C GLN A 661 -13.09 14.18 -14.59
N MET A 662 -13.14 13.46 -15.72
CA MET A 662 -12.81 14.02 -17.03
C MET A 662 -13.96 14.80 -17.69
N GLY A 663 -15.14 14.87 -17.06
CA GLY A 663 -16.33 15.54 -17.61
C GLY A 663 -16.97 14.83 -18.81
N ILE A 664 -16.61 13.58 -19.09
CA ILE A 664 -17.10 12.84 -20.27
C ILE A 664 -18.09 11.73 -19.93
N LEU A 665 -18.39 11.47 -18.65
CA LEU A 665 -19.36 10.44 -18.27
C LEU A 665 -20.76 10.73 -18.82
N SER A 666 -21.31 11.92 -18.53
CA SER A 666 -22.67 12.30 -18.94
C SER A 666 -22.93 12.15 -20.44
N PRO A 667 -22.11 12.72 -21.36
CA PRO A 667 -22.36 12.57 -22.80
C PRO A 667 -22.28 11.10 -23.26
N ILE A 668 -21.38 10.30 -22.67
CA ILE A 668 -21.29 8.86 -22.99
C ILE A 668 -22.55 8.13 -22.55
N ILE A 669 -23.00 8.33 -21.30
CA ILE A 669 -24.14 7.59 -20.76
C ILE A 669 -25.44 8.02 -21.44
N LEU A 670 -25.66 9.32 -21.65
CA LEU A 670 -26.85 9.82 -22.32
C LEU A 670 -26.98 9.26 -23.75
N GLY A 671 -25.90 9.33 -24.54
CA GLY A 671 -25.90 8.73 -25.88
C GLY A 671 -26.07 7.21 -25.88
N ALA A 672 -25.57 6.53 -24.84
CA ALA A 672 -25.74 5.09 -24.73
C ALA A 672 -27.19 4.71 -24.40
N LEU A 673 -27.88 5.52 -23.58
CA LEU A 673 -29.27 5.31 -23.18
C LEU A 673 -30.27 5.66 -24.28
N ASP A 674 -30.04 6.73 -25.04
CA ASP A 674 -30.94 7.17 -26.11
C ASP A 674 -30.76 6.40 -27.44
N GLY A 675 -29.70 5.60 -27.56
CA GLY A 675 -29.43 4.81 -28.76
C GLY A 675 -28.33 5.37 -29.67
N THR A 676 -27.90 6.62 -29.49
CA THR A 676 -27.10 7.39 -30.45
C THR A 676 -25.59 7.18 -30.34
N LEU A 677 -25.09 6.66 -29.20
CA LEU A 677 -23.66 6.46 -29.00
C LEU A 677 -23.10 5.38 -29.94
N THR A 678 -22.24 5.80 -30.85
CA THR A 678 -21.43 4.90 -31.68
C THR A 678 -20.09 4.61 -31.01
N SER A 679 -19.42 3.53 -31.42
CA SER A 679 -18.04 3.27 -30.98
C SER A 679 -17.10 4.42 -31.33
N GLU A 680 -17.29 5.03 -32.49
CA GLU A 680 -16.46 6.16 -32.94
C GLU A 680 -16.59 7.37 -32.02
N GLU A 681 -17.82 7.79 -31.71
CA GLU A 681 -18.06 8.93 -30.82
C GLU A 681 -17.57 8.63 -29.39
N TYR A 682 -17.79 7.42 -28.90
CA TYR A 682 -17.22 6.97 -27.63
C TYR A 682 -15.69 7.14 -27.59
N TYR A 683 -14.97 6.65 -28.61
CA TYR A 683 -13.51 6.74 -28.63
C TYR A 683 -13.02 8.18 -28.87
N LYS A 684 -13.80 9.04 -29.51
CA LYS A 684 -13.52 10.47 -29.63
C LYS A 684 -13.60 11.16 -28.28
N LEU A 685 -14.68 10.96 -27.52
CA LEU A 685 -14.84 11.47 -26.15
C LEU A 685 -13.74 10.93 -25.22
N LEU A 686 -13.42 9.65 -25.34
CA LEU A 686 -12.42 8.98 -24.50
C LEU A 686 -11.01 9.54 -24.68
N ARG A 687 -10.69 10.20 -25.82
CA ARG A 687 -9.37 10.81 -26.04
C ARG A 687 -9.06 11.94 -25.05
N THR A 688 -10.06 12.52 -24.37
CA THR A 688 -9.86 13.47 -23.26
C THR A 688 -8.93 12.90 -22.18
N ARG A 689 -8.87 11.57 -22.00
CA ARG A 689 -7.93 10.94 -21.06
C ARG A 689 -6.46 11.27 -21.33
N LYS A 690 -6.09 11.67 -22.55
CA LYS A 690 -4.70 12.02 -22.88
C LYS A 690 -4.18 13.22 -22.10
N THR A 691 -5.05 14.07 -21.55
CA THR A 691 -4.69 15.18 -20.67
C THR A 691 -4.81 14.84 -19.19
N SER A 692 -5.30 13.64 -18.85
CA SER A 692 -5.36 13.17 -17.46
C SER A 692 -3.96 12.77 -16.98
N PRO A 693 -3.43 13.39 -15.91
CA PRO A 693 -2.12 13.02 -15.35
C PRO A 693 -2.04 11.55 -14.94
N ARG A 694 -3.14 10.99 -14.41
CA ARG A 694 -3.25 9.56 -14.07
C ARG A 694 -3.05 8.69 -15.29
N TYR A 695 -3.79 8.93 -16.37
CA TYR A 695 -3.68 8.15 -17.60
C TYR A 695 -2.27 8.24 -18.21
N GLN A 696 -1.70 9.45 -18.26
CA GLN A 696 -0.35 9.69 -18.75
C GLN A 696 0.70 8.87 -17.99
N ARG A 697 0.62 8.87 -16.65
CA ARG A 697 1.50 8.09 -15.77
C ARG A 697 1.35 6.59 -15.99
N GLU A 698 0.13 6.08 -16.01
CA GLU A 698 -0.11 4.64 -16.20
C GLU A 698 0.34 4.18 -17.59
N LEU A 699 0.15 5.01 -18.62
CA LEU A 699 0.66 4.73 -19.97
C LEU A 699 2.19 4.68 -20.01
N PHE A 700 2.86 5.63 -19.35
CA PHE A 700 4.31 5.64 -19.23
C PHE A 700 4.83 4.40 -18.49
N LYS A 701 4.29 4.09 -17.30
CA LYS A 701 4.64 2.87 -16.54
C LYS A 701 4.42 1.60 -17.38
N LYS A 702 3.35 1.55 -18.17
CA LYS A 702 3.07 0.41 -19.05
C LYS A 702 4.10 0.31 -20.18
N ALA A 703 4.50 1.42 -20.79
CA ALA A 703 5.54 1.43 -21.82
C ALA A 703 6.88 0.94 -21.26
N VAL A 704 7.28 1.42 -20.07
CA VAL A 704 8.50 0.97 -19.37
C VAL A 704 8.45 -0.53 -19.08
N SER A 705 7.39 -1.01 -18.43
CA SER A 705 7.26 -2.43 -18.06
C SER A 705 7.15 -3.39 -19.26
N LYS A 706 6.80 -2.87 -20.45
CA LYS A 706 6.81 -3.63 -21.71
C LYS A 706 8.13 -3.52 -22.48
N GLY A 707 9.13 -2.81 -21.96
CA GLY A 707 10.43 -2.62 -22.62
C GLY A 707 10.36 -1.70 -23.84
N HIS A 708 9.30 -0.90 -23.99
CA HIS A 708 9.15 0.05 -25.09
C HIS A 708 9.92 1.36 -24.78
N THR A 709 11.24 1.28 -24.66
CA THR A 709 12.09 2.36 -24.14
C THR A 709 11.96 3.67 -24.92
N ASP A 710 12.03 3.66 -26.25
CA ASP A 710 11.94 4.88 -27.06
C ASP A 710 10.58 5.58 -26.96
N LEU A 711 9.51 4.79 -26.89
CA LEU A 711 8.15 5.29 -26.66
C LEU A 711 8.03 5.88 -25.27
N ALA A 712 8.57 5.20 -24.25
CA ALA A 712 8.56 5.69 -22.88
C ALA A 712 9.34 7.01 -22.76
N LYS A 713 10.50 7.13 -23.40
CA LYS A 713 11.29 8.38 -23.46
C LYS A 713 10.51 9.52 -24.09
N SER A 714 9.99 9.31 -25.30
CA SER A 714 9.22 10.32 -26.03
C SER A 714 7.95 10.75 -25.28
N LEU A 715 7.24 9.78 -24.70
CA LEU A 715 6.05 10.04 -23.88
C LEU A 715 6.41 10.80 -22.61
N GLY A 716 7.49 10.41 -21.94
CA GLY A 716 7.93 11.06 -20.70
C GLY A 716 8.33 12.51 -20.91
N GLU A 717 9.09 12.80 -21.97
CA GLU A 717 9.40 14.19 -22.37
C GLU A 717 8.14 15.01 -22.66
N HIS A 718 7.16 14.42 -23.35
CA HIS A 718 5.89 15.10 -23.66
C HIS A 718 5.08 15.39 -22.39
N ILE A 719 4.98 14.42 -21.48
CA ILE A 719 4.25 14.58 -20.21
C ILE A 719 4.93 15.66 -19.36
N LEU A 720 6.25 15.61 -19.21
CA LEU A 720 7.00 16.56 -18.37
C LEU A 720 6.96 18.00 -18.87
N LYS A 721 6.68 18.22 -20.17
CA LYS A 721 6.39 19.55 -20.72
C LYS A 721 5.00 20.08 -20.32
N GLN A 722 4.05 19.19 -20.04
CA GLN A 722 2.68 19.57 -19.67
C GLN A 722 2.46 19.68 -18.18
N ASN A 723 3.03 18.74 -17.42
CA ASN A 723 2.93 18.72 -15.97
C ASN A 723 4.19 18.07 -15.35
N PRO A 724 4.62 18.51 -14.16
CA PRO A 724 5.84 18.00 -13.52
C PRO A 724 5.62 16.60 -12.89
N ASN A 725 5.10 15.62 -13.65
CA ASN A 725 4.80 14.29 -13.14
C ASN A 725 6.07 13.60 -12.63
N ARG A 726 6.16 13.43 -11.31
CA ARG A 726 7.34 12.86 -10.65
C ARG A 726 7.61 11.42 -11.04
N ALA A 727 6.58 10.57 -11.10
CA ALA A 727 6.76 9.16 -11.44
C ALA A 727 7.35 9.00 -12.85
N VAL A 728 6.91 9.86 -13.78
CA VAL A 728 7.49 9.94 -15.12
C VAL A 728 8.93 10.48 -15.07
N ARG A 729 9.20 11.58 -14.34
CA ARG A 729 10.57 12.14 -14.18
C ARG A 729 11.56 11.11 -13.65
N LEU A 730 11.18 10.33 -12.64
CA LEU A 730 12.03 9.29 -12.08
C LEU A 730 12.22 8.13 -13.04
N GLY A 731 11.15 7.65 -13.68
CA GLY A 731 11.26 6.59 -14.66
C GLY A 731 12.12 6.99 -15.86
N MET A 732 12.05 8.26 -16.30
CA MET A 732 12.89 8.80 -17.37
C MET A 732 14.39 8.75 -17.05
N ARG A 733 14.78 8.85 -15.78
CA ARG A 733 16.20 8.73 -15.37
C ARG A 733 16.70 7.28 -15.43
N ALA A 734 15.80 6.31 -15.36
CA ALA A 734 16.12 4.89 -15.36
C ALA A 734 16.13 4.28 -16.79
N LEU A 735 15.68 5.03 -17.79
CA LEU A 735 15.65 4.65 -19.22
C LEU A 735 16.84 5.24 -19.97
#